data_AF-A0A922JQE9-F1
#
_entry.id   AF-A0A922JQE9-F1
#
_cell.length_a   1.000
_cell.length_b   1.000
_cell.length_c   1.000
_cell.angle_alpha   90.00
_cell.angle_beta   90.00
_cell.angle_gamma   90.00
#
_symmetry.space_group_name_H-M   'P 1'
#
loop_
_entity.id
_entity.type
_entity.pdbx_description
1 polymer ?
#
loop_
_entity_poly.entity_id
_entity_poly.type
_entity_poly.pdbx_seq_one_letter_code
_entity_poly.pdbx_strand_id
1 'polypeptide(L)'
;MNTLPILAPAYPSTLPVLAFSTYTTSLYPQTPVISQSLGFCSPKSLGTLPQSRSSIKSPSSLYPAEPQISDADDYEDDDEDDDVAADEYYDISGDVLEGVEQSDDETETPIAATEAPTLHEESKWQRVEKLCNEVRDFGEYIIDTDELASIYDFRIDKFQRLAIQAFLRGSSVVVSAPTSSGKTLIAEAAAVATVARRRRIFYTTPLKALSNQKFREFRETFGDSNVGLLTGDSAVNKDAQVLIMTTEILRNMLYQSVGMVSSDSGLFHVDVIVLDEVHYLSDISRGTVWEEIVIYCPKEVQLICLSATVANPNELAGWIGQIHGKTELVTSSKRPVPLTWHFSMKTTLLPLLDEKGTQLNRKLSLNYLQLYASGVKSYKDDGSRRRNSKKRGSNMSYDSVDSMPESPLSKNDINTIRRSQVPQVIDTLWQLKAKDMLPAIWFIFSRKGCDAAVQYLEDCNLLDECEMSEVKLALKRFRIKYPDAVRETAIKGLLQGAAAHHAGCLPLWKSFVEELFQRGLVKVVFATETLAAGINMPARTAVISSLTKRSDSGRTQLSSNELLQMAGRAGRRGTDERGHVVLVQTPYEGAEECCKLLFTGVEPLVSQFTASYGMVLNLLAGAKVTSRSNEANEMKSVKAGRTLEEARKLVERSFGNYVGSNVMLAAKDELTKIAKEIEMLTLEVSDEAIDRKSRKLLSEVAYTEIADLQEDLRVEKRLRTELRKRVEAQRIAALKPLLMEFENGHLPFLCLQYKDSEGVQHSLPAVYLGKVDSLNGSKLKNMVFAEDSFAPNVVGTESSVNDLEMDRDVEPSYYVALGSDNTWYLFTEKWIKTMYRTGLPNVALAQGDALPREIMRMLLDKEEMKWEKLTASEFGCLWCMEASLETWSWSLNVPVLNSLSESDELLHMSEPYCEAVDRYKEQRNKVARLKKRIARTQGFKEYKKIIDMTKLTEEKIKRLKARSKRLTNRIEQIEPSGWKEFLLISNVIHEIRALDINTHVIFPLGETAAAIRGENEIWLAMILRNKILLGLKPAQLAAACASLVSEGIKVRPWKNNSYIYEPSSTVINLVKFLDDQRTSLLQLQEKHGVNIPCCLDSQFSGMVEAWASGLSWREMMMDCAMDEGDLARLLRRTIDILAQIPKLPDIDPLLQTNAKIASNVMDRPPISELAG
;
A
#
# COMPACT_ATOMS: atom_id res chain seq x y z
N MET A 1 -47.50 -39.06 -19.48
CA MET A 1 -46.75 -39.76 -20.54
C MET A 1 -45.32 -39.92 -20.01
N ASN A 2 -44.90 -41.12 -19.62
CA ASN A 2 -44.30 -42.20 -20.44
C ASN A 2 -42.80 -41.93 -20.69
N THR A 3 -41.84 -42.84 -20.42
CA THR A 3 -41.87 -44.16 -19.74
C THR A 3 -40.44 -44.62 -19.39
N LEU A 4 -40.20 -45.03 -18.13
CA LEU A 4 -39.66 -46.34 -17.65
C LEU A 4 -38.45 -47.05 -18.36
N PRO A 5 -37.72 -47.99 -17.68
CA PRO A 5 -37.12 -48.00 -16.32
C PRO A 5 -35.73 -48.72 -16.28
N ILE A 6 -35.42 -49.50 -15.21
CA ILE A 6 -34.31 -50.52 -15.02
C ILE A 6 -32.95 -49.95 -14.52
N LEU A 7 -32.27 -50.46 -13.48
CA LEU A 7 -32.58 -51.40 -12.37
C LEU A 7 -31.66 -51.12 -11.13
N ALA A 8 -31.94 -51.74 -9.97
CA ALA A 8 -31.12 -51.70 -8.74
C ALA A 8 -30.30 -52.99 -8.53
N PRO A 9 -29.30 -52.99 -7.63
CA PRO A 9 -29.46 -53.57 -6.26
C PRO A 9 -28.62 -52.82 -5.18
N ALA A 10 -28.51 -53.21 -3.90
CA ALA A 10 -29.43 -53.73 -2.87
C ALA A 10 -28.68 -53.74 -1.51
N TYR A 11 -29.35 -53.60 -0.36
CA TYR A 11 -28.75 -53.72 0.99
C TYR A 11 -28.71 -55.17 1.50
N PRO A 12 -27.92 -55.48 2.54
CA PRO A 12 -28.57 -55.73 3.85
C PRO A 12 -27.83 -55.23 5.11
N SER A 13 -28.61 -55.05 6.18
CA SER A 13 -28.21 -54.81 7.58
C SER A 13 -27.83 -56.12 8.33
N THR A 14 -27.16 -56.13 9.50
CA THR A 14 -27.80 -55.99 10.84
C THR A 14 -26.83 -56.16 12.04
N LEU A 15 -27.07 -55.41 13.15
CA LEU A 15 -26.95 -55.79 14.59
C LEU A 15 -25.57 -56.18 15.22
N PRO A 16 -25.40 -56.28 16.58
CA PRO A 16 -26.06 -55.57 17.71
C PRO A 16 -25.13 -55.07 18.88
N VAL A 17 -25.47 -53.91 19.44
CA VAL A 17 -25.80 -53.61 20.88
C VAL A 17 -25.27 -54.49 22.06
N LEU A 18 -24.60 -53.83 23.04
CA LEU A 18 -24.33 -54.20 24.47
C LEU A 18 -23.44 -55.46 24.76
N ALA A 19 -22.77 -55.64 25.91
CA ALA A 19 -22.99 -55.13 27.28
C ALA A 19 -21.72 -55.06 28.19
N PHE A 20 -21.92 -54.49 29.39
CA PHE A 20 -21.07 -54.37 30.60
C PHE A 20 -20.05 -55.49 30.94
N SER A 21 -18.94 -55.07 31.58
CA SER A 21 -18.66 -55.48 32.97
C SER A 21 -17.91 -54.38 33.73
N THR A 22 -18.01 -54.37 35.07
CA THR A 22 -17.40 -53.36 35.96
C THR A 22 -16.45 -54.03 36.93
N TYR A 23 -15.35 -53.37 37.31
CA TYR A 23 -14.71 -53.58 38.61
C TYR A 23 -14.08 -52.30 39.16
N THR A 24 -14.31 -52.07 40.45
CA THR A 24 -13.63 -51.11 41.32
C THR A 24 -12.26 -51.70 41.77
N THR A 25 -11.36 -51.04 42.50
CA THR A 25 -11.54 -50.10 43.62
C THR A 25 -10.25 -49.29 43.87
N SER A 26 -10.36 -48.19 44.62
CA SER A 26 -9.25 -47.32 45.08
C SER A 26 -8.28 -47.99 46.07
N LEU A 27 -7.07 -47.44 46.23
CA LEU A 27 -6.50 -46.98 47.53
C LEU A 27 -5.13 -46.27 47.39
N TYR A 28 -4.97 -45.14 48.08
CA TYR A 28 -3.70 -44.65 48.65
C TYR A 28 -3.50 -45.35 50.04
N PRO A 29 -2.34 -45.30 50.77
CA PRO A 29 -1.25 -44.31 50.71
C PRO A 29 0.21 -44.88 50.93
N GLN A 30 1.15 -43.96 51.20
CA GLN A 30 2.41 -44.09 51.98
C GLN A 30 3.77 -44.33 51.28
N THR A 31 4.80 -43.90 52.01
CA THR A 31 6.24 -43.79 51.70
C THR A 31 7.09 -44.82 52.45
N PRO A 32 8.33 -45.08 52.00
CA PRO A 32 9.53 -44.76 52.81
C PRO A 32 10.56 -43.93 51.99
N VAL A 33 11.44 -43.04 52.48
CA VAL A 33 12.07 -42.74 53.80
C VAL A 33 13.25 -43.65 54.18
N ILE A 34 14.34 -43.04 54.71
CA ILE A 34 15.66 -43.63 55.09
C ILE A 34 16.56 -43.97 53.86
N SER A 35 17.89 -43.76 53.81
CA SER A 35 18.87 -42.77 54.38
C SER A 35 20.24 -43.03 53.69
N GLN A 36 21.35 -42.27 53.79
CA GLN A 36 21.73 -40.99 54.41
C GLN A 36 22.94 -40.40 53.60
N SER A 37 23.46 -39.19 53.83
CA SER A 37 24.38 -38.81 54.92
C SER A 37 24.69 -37.30 54.88
N LEU A 38 25.08 -36.71 56.02
CA LEU A 38 25.31 -35.27 56.19
C LEU A 38 26.79 -34.91 56.38
N GLY A 39 27.17 -33.71 55.93
CA GLY A 39 28.50 -33.11 56.16
C GLY A 39 28.39 -31.60 56.43
N PHE A 40 28.15 -31.22 57.68
CA PHE A 40 28.24 -29.82 58.12
C PHE A 40 29.70 -29.38 58.25
N CYS A 41 30.04 -28.17 57.78
CA CYS A 41 30.73 -27.15 58.58
C CYS A 41 30.94 -25.82 57.85
N SER A 42 30.63 -24.73 58.55
CA SER A 42 31.38 -23.45 58.52
C SER A 42 31.71 -23.14 59.99
N PRO A 43 32.74 -22.33 60.35
CA PRO A 43 32.67 -20.88 60.10
C PRO A 43 34.04 -20.11 60.05
N LYS A 44 33.95 -18.76 60.03
CA LYS A 44 34.88 -17.76 60.61
C LYS A 44 36.24 -17.40 59.94
N SER A 45 36.20 -16.26 59.22
CA SER A 45 36.90 -14.97 59.51
C SER A 45 38.44 -14.78 59.40
N LEU A 46 38.81 -13.53 59.05
CA LEU A 46 40.16 -12.89 59.02
C LEU A 46 41.08 -13.33 57.86
N GLY A 47 41.97 -12.49 57.29
CA GLY A 47 42.16 -11.04 57.47
C GLY A 47 43.55 -10.53 57.02
N THR A 48 43.65 -9.24 56.65
CA THR A 48 44.88 -8.41 56.41
C THR A 48 45.74 -8.61 55.12
N LEU A 49 46.54 -7.58 54.80
CA LEU A 49 47.31 -7.32 53.55
C LEU A 49 48.84 -7.52 53.74
N PRO A 50 49.67 -7.43 52.69
CA PRO A 50 50.31 -6.14 52.29
C PRO A 50 50.36 -5.93 50.74
N GLN A 51 50.17 -4.75 50.15
CA GLN A 51 50.94 -3.47 50.17
C GLN A 51 52.34 -3.47 49.51
N SER A 52 52.44 -2.87 48.30
CA SER A 52 53.51 -1.93 47.84
C SER A 52 53.09 -1.32 46.46
N ARG A 53 53.01 0.02 46.30
CA ARG A 53 54.02 0.97 45.72
C ARG A 53 54.48 0.60 44.29
N SER A 54 54.66 1.48 43.28
CA SER A 54 54.56 2.95 43.05
C SER A 54 55.03 3.25 41.59
N SER A 55 54.77 4.33 40.82
CA SER A 55 53.94 5.56 40.88
C SER A 55 54.15 6.40 39.57
N ILE A 56 53.81 7.71 39.53
CA ILE A 56 54.36 8.81 38.65
C ILE A 56 53.70 9.14 37.27
N LYS A 57 53.06 10.34 37.27
CA LYS A 57 52.99 11.45 36.27
C LYS A 57 52.28 11.35 34.90
N SER A 58 51.66 12.50 34.57
CA SER A 58 51.21 12.98 33.26
C SER A 58 52.23 13.95 32.60
N PRO A 59 52.07 14.29 31.31
CA PRO A 59 52.72 15.42 30.65
C PRO A 59 51.74 16.56 30.26
N SER A 60 52.27 17.73 29.90
CA SER A 60 51.54 18.96 29.50
C SER A 60 51.93 19.47 28.11
N SER A 61 51.33 20.57 27.67
CA SER A 61 51.44 21.21 26.35
C SER A 61 52.80 21.88 26.04
N LEU A 62 53.01 22.24 24.76
CA LEU A 62 53.75 23.43 24.31
C LEU A 62 53.50 23.72 22.80
N TYR A 63 53.56 25.00 22.40
CA TYR A 63 53.44 25.51 21.02
C TYR A 63 54.81 25.75 20.34
N PRO A 64 54.85 26.05 19.03
CA PRO A 64 55.42 27.34 18.60
C PRO A 64 54.59 28.07 17.51
N ALA A 65 55.08 29.21 17.00
CA ALA A 65 54.31 30.27 16.31
C ALA A 65 54.70 30.55 14.82
N GLU A 66 54.07 31.58 14.24
CA GLU A 66 54.11 32.06 12.83
C GLU A 66 55.46 32.66 12.35
N PRO A 67 55.65 33.00 11.04
CA PRO A 67 55.28 34.37 10.57
C PRO A 67 54.94 34.60 9.05
N GLN A 68 54.08 35.61 8.80
CA GLN A 68 54.15 36.69 7.76
C GLN A 68 53.95 36.53 6.22
N ILE A 69 52.92 37.26 5.70
CA ILE A 69 52.93 38.32 4.65
C ILE A 69 52.85 38.02 3.11
N SER A 70 52.10 38.91 2.42
CA SER A 70 52.07 39.34 0.99
C SER A 70 51.27 38.56 -0.10
N ASP A 71 50.36 39.32 -0.73
CA ASP A 71 50.05 39.47 -2.19
C ASP A 71 49.60 38.25 -3.05
N ALA A 72 48.69 38.34 -4.05
CA ALA A 72 47.69 39.34 -4.47
C ALA A 72 46.72 38.74 -5.55
N ASP A 73 45.75 39.53 -6.03
CA ASP A 73 45.00 39.46 -7.31
C ASP A 73 43.94 38.35 -7.60
N ASP A 74 42.66 38.67 -7.30
CA ASP A 74 41.54 38.97 -8.25
C ASP A 74 40.79 37.92 -9.16
N TYR A 75 39.47 38.19 -9.30
CA TYR A 75 38.40 37.74 -10.25
C TYR A 75 37.63 36.39 -10.10
N GLU A 76 36.31 36.54 -9.84
CA GLU A 76 35.09 35.97 -10.52
C GLU A 76 34.96 34.41 -10.72
N ASP A 77 33.81 33.75 -10.52
CA ASP A 77 32.39 34.17 -10.40
C ASP A 77 31.53 33.19 -9.54
N ASP A 78 30.32 33.63 -9.16
CA ASP A 78 29.08 32.93 -8.73
C ASP A 78 29.07 31.45 -8.24
N ASP A 79 28.61 31.24 -6.99
CA ASP A 79 27.42 30.41 -6.64
C ASP A 79 27.16 30.48 -5.10
N GLU A 80 25.98 30.95 -4.65
CA GLU A 80 25.64 31.09 -3.22
C GLU A 80 25.00 29.82 -2.60
N ASP A 81 25.81 28.97 -1.96
CA ASP A 81 25.35 27.88 -1.06
C ASP A 81 25.40 28.37 0.41
N ASP A 82 24.22 28.54 1.04
CA ASP A 82 24.06 29.09 2.39
C ASP A 82 23.89 27.97 3.45
N ASP A 83 25.01 27.51 4.03
CA ASP A 83 25.04 26.50 5.10
C ASP A 83 26.19 26.75 6.10
N VAL A 84 26.11 26.11 7.28
CA VAL A 84 27.02 26.21 8.45
C VAL A 84 26.92 27.50 9.29
N ALA A 85 26.45 27.32 10.53
CA ALA A 85 26.87 28.12 11.68
C ALA A 85 27.30 27.16 12.82
N ALA A 86 28.46 27.40 13.42
CA ALA A 86 29.07 26.58 14.47
C ALA A 86 29.25 27.36 15.79
N ASP A 87 29.62 26.65 16.86
CA ASP A 87 29.67 27.18 18.23
C ASP A 87 30.80 28.20 18.48
N GLU A 88 30.51 29.24 19.28
CA GLU A 88 31.52 29.98 20.05
C GLU A 88 31.04 30.20 21.51
N TYR A 89 32.00 30.23 22.44
CA TYR A 89 31.77 30.23 23.89
C TYR A 89 32.95 30.94 24.61
N TYR A 90 32.73 32.14 25.16
CA TYR A 90 33.48 32.75 26.27
C TYR A 90 32.49 33.71 26.97
N ASP A 91 32.13 33.58 28.25
CA ASP A 91 32.94 33.63 29.50
C ASP A 91 33.16 35.06 30.00
N ILE A 92 32.57 35.34 31.17
CA ILE A 92 33.05 36.34 32.13
C ILE A 92 32.93 35.69 33.52
N SER A 93 34.02 35.74 34.29
CA SER A 93 34.07 35.30 35.67
C SER A 93 34.80 36.32 36.55
N GLY A 94 34.36 36.44 37.81
CA GLY A 94 34.76 37.47 38.78
C GLY A 94 33.52 37.96 39.57
N ASP A 95 33.56 38.21 40.88
CA ASP A 95 34.71 38.28 41.80
C ASP A 95 34.55 37.41 43.07
N VAL A 96 35.67 37.24 43.78
CA VAL A 96 35.80 36.47 45.02
C VAL A 96 35.73 37.36 46.26
N LEU A 97 35.15 36.87 47.36
CA LEU A 97 35.49 37.30 48.73
C LEU A 97 35.54 36.11 49.70
N GLU A 98 36.42 36.21 50.70
CA GLU A 98 36.79 35.13 51.64
C GLU A 98 36.33 35.43 53.09
N GLY A 99 36.50 34.45 54.01
CA GLY A 99 36.28 34.58 55.47
C GLY A 99 35.08 33.74 55.97
N VAL A 100 35.17 32.53 56.54
CA VAL A 100 36.09 31.89 57.53
C VAL A 100 35.65 32.14 58.99
N GLU A 101 35.86 31.11 59.84
CA GLU A 101 35.53 30.97 61.28
C GLU A 101 34.05 30.64 61.61
N GLN A 102 33.70 29.83 62.64
CA GLN A 102 34.25 28.61 63.27
C GLN A 102 33.40 28.27 64.52
N SER A 103 33.40 27.00 64.91
CA SER A 103 33.13 26.41 66.25
C SER A 103 31.75 25.80 66.54
N ASP A 104 31.82 24.59 67.11
CA ASP A 104 30.73 23.68 67.49
C ASP A 104 30.40 23.77 68.99
N ASP A 105 29.15 23.43 69.40
CA ASP A 105 28.86 22.58 70.59
C ASP A 105 27.38 22.09 70.62
N GLU A 106 27.05 21.11 71.47
CA GLU A 106 25.69 20.55 71.72
C GLU A 106 25.20 20.82 73.19
N THR A 107 24.01 20.48 73.73
CA THR A 107 22.78 19.70 73.38
C THR A 107 21.52 20.53 73.84
N GLU A 108 20.26 20.11 74.07
CA GLU A 108 19.49 18.84 74.04
C GLU A 108 17.96 19.08 73.82
N THR A 109 17.41 18.80 72.64
CA THR A 109 15.96 18.52 72.39
C THR A 109 14.91 19.65 72.70
N PRO A 110 13.59 19.45 72.44
CA PRO A 110 13.01 19.21 71.11
C PRO A 110 11.88 20.21 70.79
N ILE A 111 11.97 20.93 69.68
CA ILE A 111 10.91 21.84 69.20
C ILE A 111 10.55 21.48 67.74
N ALA A 112 9.27 21.61 67.39
CA ALA A 112 8.75 21.19 66.09
C ALA A 112 9.43 21.91 64.92
N ALA A 113 9.95 21.13 63.97
CA ALA A 113 10.46 21.65 62.71
C ALA A 113 9.29 22.20 61.88
N THR A 114 9.28 23.51 61.68
CA THR A 114 8.47 24.15 60.63
C THR A 114 9.00 23.67 59.28
N GLU A 115 8.10 23.25 58.39
CA GLU A 115 8.47 22.70 57.09
C GLU A 115 9.16 23.76 56.23
N ALA A 116 10.25 23.38 55.57
CA ALA A 116 10.81 24.19 54.49
C ALA A 116 9.81 24.21 53.31
N PRO A 117 9.66 25.35 52.60
CA PRO A 117 8.63 25.47 51.56
C PRO A 117 8.89 24.49 50.42
N THR A 118 7.99 23.51 50.27
CA THR A 118 7.98 22.61 49.12
C THR A 118 7.68 23.39 47.86
N LEU A 119 8.56 23.30 46.87
CA LEU A 119 8.27 23.74 45.50
C LEU A 119 7.11 22.89 44.96
N HIS A 120 5.90 23.43 45.01
CA HIS A 120 4.75 22.83 44.34
C HIS A 120 4.90 23.01 42.84
N GLU A 121 5.01 21.91 42.10
CA GLU A 121 4.90 21.93 40.64
C GLU A 121 3.48 22.36 40.25
N GLU A 122 3.31 23.58 39.75
CA GLU A 122 2.03 24.04 39.22
C GLU A 122 1.61 23.16 38.04
N SER A 123 0.44 22.52 38.17
CA SER A 123 -0.12 21.69 37.11
C SER A 123 -0.47 22.51 35.87
N LYS A 124 -0.45 21.88 34.68
CA LYS A 124 -0.84 22.52 33.41
C LYS A 124 -2.14 23.32 33.51
N TRP A 125 -3.15 22.75 34.18
CA TRP A 125 -4.44 23.39 34.41
C TRP A 125 -4.32 24.77 35.08
N GLN A 126 -3.48 24.88 36.11
CA GLN A 126 -3.30 26.12 36.86
C GLN A 126 -2.63 27.21 36.02
N ARG A 127 -1.67 26.82 35.16
CA ARG A 127 -1.04 27.74 34.19
C ARG A 127 -2.04 28.23 33.14
N VAL A 128 -2.93 27.36 32.67
CA VAL A 128 -4.01 27.72 31.74
C VAL A 128 -5.04 28.62 32.40
N GLU A 129 -5.46 28.38 33.65
CA GLU A 129 -6.37 29.29 34.36
C GLU A 129 -5.70 30.64 34.63
N LYS A 130 -4.42 30.66 34.99
CA LYS A 130 -3.64 31.90 35.18
C LYS A 130 -3.66 32.77 33.92
N LEU A 131 -3.33 32.21 32.75
CA LEU A 131 -3.41 32.93 31.47
C LEU A 131 -4.86 33.38 31.15
N CYS A 132 -5.88 32.58 31.47
CA CYS A 132 -7.29 32.98 31.32
C CYS A 132 -7.70 34.12 32.26
N ASN A 133 -7.07 34.27 33.43
CA ASN A 133 -7.24 35.40 34.32
C ASN A 133 -6.52 36.64 33.77
N GLU A 134 -5.26 36.51 33.35
CA GLU A 134 -4.46 37.61 32.79
C GLU A 134 -5.08 38.17 31.50
N VAL A 135 -5.59 37.32 30.60
CA VAL A 135 -6.34 37.73 29.39
C VAL A 135 -7.70 38.37 29.72
N ARG A 136 -8.35 37.99 30.83
CA ARG A 136 -9.57 38.69 31.32
C ARG A 136 -9.24 40.10 31.81
N ASP A 137 -8.14 40.25 32.53
CA ASP A 137 -7.82 41.47 33.28
C ASP A 137 -7.04 42.50 32.43
N PHE A 138 -6.35 42.05 31.37
CA PHE A 138 -5.56 42.90 30.47
C PHE A 138 -5.90 42.79 28.96
N GLY A 139 -6.63 41.75 28.51
CA GLY A 139 -7.19 41.63 27.15
C GLY A 139 -6.51 40.63 26.19
N GLU A 140 -7.15 40.35 25.05
CA GLU A 140 -6.72 39.29 24.09
C GLU A 140 -5.31 39.48 23.48
N TYR A 141 -4.75 40.70 23.53
CA TYR A 141 -3.49 41.06 22.85
C TYR A 141 -2.23 40.52 23.52
N ILE A 142 -2.32 40.00 24.75
CA ILE A 142 -1.19 39.40 25.47
C ILE A 142 -0.85 38.00 24.97
N ILE A 143 -1.77 37.31 24.29
CA ILE A 143 -1.53 35.92 23.83
C ILE A 143 -0.54 35.92 22.65
N ASP A 144 0.75 35.89 22.96
CA ASP A 144 1.84 35.67 22.02
C ASP A 144 2.31 34.20 22.01
N THR A 145 3.45 33.92 21.39
CA THR A 145 3.95 32.54 21.22
C THR A 145 4.87 32.07 22.35
N ASP A 146 5.40 32.97 23.17
CA ASP A 146 6.29 32.65 24.29
C ASP A 146 5.49 32.62 25.62
N GLU A 147 4.44 33.41 25.74
CA GLU A 147 3.33 33.22 26.71
C GLU A 147 2.75 31.79 26.61
N LEU A 148 2.34 31.38 25.40
CA LEU A 148 1.88 30.00 25.16
C LEU A 148 2.98 28.95 25.34
N ALA A 149 4.27 29.32 25.26
CA ALA A 149 5.37 28.40 25.53
C ALA A 149 5.60 28.18 27.04
N SER A 150 5.32 29.17 27.90
CA SER A 150 5.54 29.09 29.35
C SER A 150 4.70 28.00 30.05
N ILE A 151 3.59 27.60 29.42
CA ILE A 151 2.70 26.53 29.88
C ILE A 151 3.38 25.16 29.84
N TYR A 152 4.36 24.94 28.95
CA TYR A 152 5.00 23.65 28.71
C TYR A 152 6.38 23.56 29.34
N ASP A 153 6.66 22.46 30.04
CA ASP A 153 7.94 22.19 30.73
C ASP A 153 9.12 21.86 29.78
N PHE A 154 8.96 22.13 28.47
CA PHE A 154 9.92 21.83 27.43
C PHE A 154 9.90 22.88 26.30
N ARG A 155 11.05 23.10 25.66
CA ARG A 155 11.16 24.05 24.53
C ARG A 155 10.37 23.57 23.32
N ILE A 156 9.58 24.49 22.74
CA ILE A 156 8.80 24.30 21.51
C ILE A 156 9.73 24.28 20.28
N ASP A 157 9.50 23.34 19.35
CA ASP A 157 10.29 23.19 18.12
C ASP A 157 10.01 24.35 17.13
N LYS A 158 11.01 24.73 16.30
CA LYS A 158 10.90 25.87 15.34
C LYS A 158 9.63 25.81 14.48
N PHE A 159 9.25 24.62 13.98
CA PHE A 159 8.05 24.46 13.16
C PHE A 159 6.75 24.62 13.97
N GLN A 160 6.72 24.19 15.23
CA GLN A 160 5.57 24.39 16.12
C GLN A 160 5.39 25.89 16.44
N ARG A 161 6.48 26.61 16.75
CA ARG A 161 6.47 28.06 16.96
C ARG A 161 5.96 28.80 15.72
N LEU A 162 6.42 28.46 14.52
CA LEU A 162 5.94 29.06 13.27
C LEU A 162 4.44 28.81 13.03
N ALA A 163 3.96 27.60 13.29
CA ALA A 163 2.54 27.26 13.15
C ALA A 163 1.64 28.01 14.15
N ILE A 164 2.07 28.13 15.42
CA ILE A 164 1.37 28.91 16.44
C ILE A 164 1.37 30.39 16.07
N GLN A 165 2.48 30.94 15.57
CA GLN A 165 2.55 32.34 15.15
C GLN A 165 1.65 32.63 13.93
N ALA A 166 1.58 31.72 12.95
CA ALA A 166 0.66 31.82 11.81
C ALA A 166 -0.81 31.79 12.28
N PHE A 167 -1.13 30.92 13.23
CA PHE A 167 -2.44 30.85 13.87
C PHE A 167 -2.79 32.15 14.63
N LEU A 168 -1.89 32.69 15.45
CA LEU A 168 -2.14 33.92 16.21
C LEU A 168 -2.36 35.15 15.32
N ARG A 169 -1.80 35.16 14.10
CA ARG A 169 -2.07 36.16 13.04
C ARG A 169 -3.45 35.99 12.36
N GLY A 170 -4.31 35.07 12.81
CA GLY A 170 -5.63 34.82 12.23
C GLY A 170 -5.60 34.14 10.86
N SER A 171 -4.54 33.41 10.53
CA SER A 171 -4.43 32.64 9.28
C SER A 171 -4.66 31.15 9.54
N SER A 172 -5.39 30.47 8.67
CA SER A 172 -5.50 29.00 8.73
C SER A 172 -4.12 28.38 8.51
N VAL A 173 -3.85 27.21 9.10
CA VAL A 173 -2.51 26.60 9.09
C VAL A 173 -2.57 25.15 8.65
N VAL A 174 -1.75 24.78 7.66
CA VAL A 174 -1.48 23.39 7.30
C VAL A 174 -0.12 23.00 7.86
N VAL A 175 -0.05 21.88 8.58
CA VAL A 175 1.17 21.36 9.19
C VAL A 175 1.47 19.97 8.64
N SER A 176 2.53 19.83 7.84
CA SER A 176 3.01 18.53 7.34
C SER A 176 4.33 18.17 8.01
N ALA A 177 4.29 17.19 8.91
CA ALA A 177 5.45 16.72 9.66
C ALA A 177 5.33 15.23 10.04
N PRO A 178 6.45 14.52 10.26
CA PRO A 178 6.45 13.11 10.63
C PRO A 178 5.53 12.76 11.80
N THR A 179 5.09 11.51 11.86
CA THR A 179 4.54 10.91 13.09
C THR A 179 5.57 11.02 14.23
N SER A 180 5.10 11.14 15.48
CA SER A 180 5.88 11.49 16.69
C SER A 180 6.61 12.86 16.70
N SER A 181 6.45 13.71 15.68
CA SER A 181 7.05 15.07 15.68
C SER A 181 6.50 16.03 16.74
N GLY A 182 5.33 15.74 17.32
CA GLY A 182 4.68 16.61 18.30
C GLY A 182 3.62 17.56 17.72
N LYS A 183 3.04 17.25 16.55
CA LYS A 183 1.98 18.06 15.90
C LYS A 183 0.84 18.49 16.83
N THR A 184 0.41 17.59 17.74
CA THR A 184 -0.64 17.84 18.74
C THR A 184 -0.43 19.14 19.52
N LEU A 185 0.82 19.50 19.83
CA LEU A 185 1.14 20.70 20.61
C LEU A 185 0.58 21.98 19.97
N ILE A 186 0.55 22.05 18.64
CA ILE A 186 0.06 23.21 17.89
C ILE A 186 -1.46 23.37 18.11
N ALA A 187 -2.19 22.25 18.17
CA ALA A 187 -3.62 22.22 18.47
C ALA A 187 -3.93 22.41 19.97
N GLU A 188 -3.06 21.94 20.87
CA GLU A 188 -3.17 22.18 22.31
C GLU A 188 -2.96 23.67 22.63
N ALA A 189 -1.91 24.30 22.08
CA ALA A 189 -1.65 25.73 22.23
C ALA A 189 -2.73 26.60 21.58
N ALA A 190 -3.25 26.22 20.41
CA ALA A 190 -4.40 26.89 19.80
C ALA A 190 -5.68 26.73 20.63
N ALA A 191 -5.89 25.58 21.29
CA ALA A 191 -7.00 25.38 22.21
C ALA A 191 -6.88 26.29 23.44
N VAL A 192 -5.69 26.39 24.05
CA VAL A 192 -5.41 27.37 25.13
C VAL A 192 -5.73 28.78 24.69
N ALA A 193 -5.18 29.24 23.56
CA ALA A 193 -5.42 30.59 23.05
C ALA A 193 -6.91 30.87 22.79
N THR A 194 -7.66 29.87 22.33
CA THR A 194 -9.10 30.00 22.06
C THR A 194 -9.92 30.04 23.35
N VAL A 195 -9.59 29.19 24.33
CA VAL A 195 -10.23 29.16 25.66
C VAL A 195 -9.95 30.45 26.44
N ALA A 196 -8.73 30.97 26.40
CA ALA A 196 -8.38 32.25 27.03
C ALA A 196 -9.15 33.44 26.43
N ARG A 197 -9.37 33.43 25.11
CA ARG A 197 -10.27 34.37 24.41
C ARG A 197 -11.76 34.11 24.68
N ARG A 198 -12.12 33.14 25.53
CA ARG A 198 -13.49 32.67 25.84
C ARG A 198 -14.28 32.17 24.63
N ARG A 199 -13.59 31.84 23.55
CA ARG A 199 -14.11 31.36 22.28
C ARG A 199 -14.22 29.83 22.29
N ARG A 200 -14.74 29.26 21.20
CA ARG A 200 -15.00 27.81 21.10
C ARG A 200 -14.12 27.16 20.04
N ILE A 201 -13.54 26.00 20.39
CA ILE A 201 -12.68 25.20 19.51
C ILE A 201 -13.19 23.76 19.40
N PHE A 202 -13.21 23.23 18.19
CA PHE A 202 -13.47 21.81 17.93
C PHE A 202 -12.18 21.08 17.57
N TYR A 203 -11.96 19.92 18.18
CA TYR A 203 -10.87 19.01 17.82
C TYR A 203 -11.46 17.77 17.15
N THR A 204 -11.23 17.60 15.84
CA THR A 204 -11.73 16.44 15.10
C THR A 204 -10.67 15.37 14.92
N THR A 205 -11.08 14.11 14.90
CA THR A 205 -10.20 12.94 14.80
C THR A 205 -10.74 11.90 13.81
N PRO A 206 -9.87 11.14 13.10
CA PRO A 206 -10.30 10.05 12.24
C PRO A 206 -10.86 8.84 13.01
N LEU A 207 -10.56 8.66 14.30
CA LEU A 207 -10.83 7.39 15.00
C LEU A 207 -11.43 7.65 16.40
N LYS A 208 -12.54 6.97 16.72
CA LYS A 208 -13.19 7.02 18.05
C LYS A 208 -12.20 6.79 19.21
N ALA A 209 -11.25 5.87 19.03
CA ALA A 209 -10.20 5.59 20.03
C ALA A 209 -9.30 6.81 20.29
N LEU A 210 -8.92 7.55 19.23
CA LEU A 210 -8.14 8.78 19.35
C LEU A 210 -9.00 9.90 19.96
N SER A 211 -10.30 9.97 19.65
CA SER A 211 -11.25 10.89 20.32
C SER A 211 -11.27 10.65 21.84
N ASN A 212 -11.43 9.40 22.27
CA ASN A 212 -11.46 9.01 23.68
C ASN A 212 -10.09 9.12 24.38
N GLN A 213 -8.98 9.11 23.63
CA GLN A 213 -7.65 9.40 24.14
C GLN A 213 -7.46 10.91 24.35
N LYS A 214 -7.74 11.72 23.33
CA LYS A 214 -7.69 13.19 23.39
C LYS A 214 -8.61 13.75 24.47
N PHE A 215 -9.78 13.16 24.67
CA PHE A 215 -10.72 13.55 25.73
C PHE A 215 -10.15 13.41 27.14
N ARG A 216 -9.25 12.47 27.38
CA ARG A 216 -8.54 12.33 28.67
C ARG A 216 -7.42 13.36 28.78
N GLU A 217 -6.52 13.40 27.79
CA GLU A 217 -5.38 14.34 27.73
C GLU A 217 -5.83 15.82 27.85
N PHE A 218 -6.96 16.18 27.23
CA PHE A 218 -7.48 17.55 27.28
C PHE A 218 -8.22 17.85 28.59
N ARG A 219 -8.84 16.87 29.26
CA ARG A 219 -9.40 17.10 30.61
C ARG A 219 -8.30 17.39 31.64
N GLU A 220 -7.14 16.75 31.51
CA GLU A 220 -5.95 17.04 32.33
C GLU A 220 -5.40 18.46 32.09
N THR A 221 -5.53 19.01 30.87
CA THR A 221 -5.04 20.36 30.52
C THR A 221 -6.07 21.48 30.77
N PHE A 222 -7.36 21.25 30.50
CA PHE A 222 -8.41 22.29 30.51
C PHE A 222 -9.47 22.11 31.62
N GLY A 223 -9.54 20.94 32.24
CA GLY A 223 -10.51 20.61 33.30
C GLY A 223 -11.84 20.07 32.78
N ASP A 224 -12.50 19.28 33.64
CA ASP A 224 -13.71 18.50 33.33
C ASP A 224 -14.90 19.33 32.79
N SER A 225 -15.07 20.56 33.26
CA SER A 225 -16.17 21.45 32.84
C SER A 225 -15.99 22.00 31.42
N ASN A 226 -14.74 22.11 30.95
CA ASN A 226 -14.40 22.87 29.75
C ASN A 226 -14.26 21.99 28.51
N VAL A 227 -14.23 20.66 28.70
CA VAL A 227 -14.01 19.66 27.65
C VAL A 227 -15.25 18.78 27.47
N GLY A 228 -15.61 18.53 26.21
CA GLY A 228 -16.69 17.64 25.81
C GLY A 228 -16.26 16.62 24.75
N LEU A 229 -17.11 15.61 24.55
CA LEU A 229 -16.92 14.53 23.59
C LEU A 229 -18.20 14.28 22.79
N LEU A 230 -18.12 14.28 21.46
CA LEU A 230 -19.18 13.81 20.56
C LEU A 230 -18.65 12.75 19.59
N THR A 231 -18.98 11.48 19.84
CA THR A 231 -18.86 10.41 18.83
C THR A 231 -20.26 10.06 18.30
N GLY A 232 -20.37 9.03 17.45
CA GLY A 232 -21.68 8.48 17.08
C GLY A 232 -22.42 7.83 18.26
N ASP A 233 -21.69 7.47 19.31
CA ASP A 233 -22.04 6.44 20.28
C ASP A 233 -22.13 7.03 21.70
N SER A 234 -21.46 8.14 21.94
CA SER A 234 -21.36 8.82 23.24
C SER A 234 -21.31 10.34 23.05
N ALA A 235 -22.04 11.03 23.93
CA ALA A 235 -22.13 12.48 23.94
C ALA A 235 -22.01 13.00 25.38
N VAL A 236 -20.87 13.61 25.71
CA VAL A 236 -20.53 14.11 27.04
C VAL A 236 -20.26 15.61 26.93
N ASN A 237 -20.86 16.41 27.83
CA ASN A 237 -20.67 17.87 27.92
C ASN A 237 -20.74 18.60 26.55
N LYS A 238 -21.91 18.54 25.91
CA LYS A 238 -22.11 19.02 24.53
C LYS A 238 -21.82 20.51 24.33
N ASP A 239 -21.90 21.28 25.41
CA ASP A 239 -21.84 22.75 25.40
C ASP A 239 -20.46 23.28 25.83
N ALA A 240 -19.50 22.37 26.07
CA ALA A 240 -18.09 22.65 26.36
C ALA A 240 -17.42 23.62 25.37
N GLN A 241 -16.47 24.42 25.86
CA GLN A 241 -15.63 25.29 25.03
C GLN A 241 -14.69 24.50 24.11
N VAL A 242 -14.16 23.37 24.59
CA VAL A 242 -13.29 22.46 23.84
C VAL A 242 -14.07 21.18 23.54
N LEU A 243 -14.52 21.01 22.29
CA LEU A 243 -15.38 19.87 21.91
C LEU A 243 -14.63 18.90 20.99
N ILE A 244 -14.36 17.69 21.49
CA ILE A 244 -13.63 16.65 20.76
C ILE A 244 -14.63 15.74 20.03
N MET A 245 -14.41 15.44 18.76
CA MET A 245 -15.34 14.64 17.97
C MET A 245 -14.67 13.83 16.84
N THR A 246 -15.44 12.97 16.15
CA THR A 246 -14.99 12.39 14.88
C THR A 246 -15.32 13.31 13.71
N THR A 247 -14.60 13.19 12.60
CA THR A 247 -14.84 13.99 11.39
C THR A 247 -16.25 13.81 10.84
N GLU A 248 -16.86 12.62 10.93
CA GLU A 248 -18.25 12.42 10.53
C GLU A 248 -19.23 13.27 11.34
N ILE A 249 -18.99 13.47 12.63
CA ILE A 249 -19.90 14.26 13.48
C ILE A 249 -19.85 15.74 13.04
N LEU A 250 -18.66 16.30 12.84
CA LEU A 250 -18.53 17.67 12.30
C LEU A 250 -19.22 17.80 10.95
N ARG A 251 -18.92 16.88 10.01
CA ARG A 251 -19.51 16.84 8.66
C ARG A 251 -21.04 16.80 8.69
N ASN A 252 -21.63 16.05 9.61
CA ASN A 252 -23.08 15.99 9.81
C ASN A 252 -23.66 17.30 10.38
N MET A 253 -22.99 17.94 11.34
CA MET A 253 -23.45 19.22 11.89
C MET A 253 -23.34 20.35 10.86
N LEU A 254 -22.30 20.33 10.01
CA LEU A 254 -22.18 21.22 8.86
C LEU A 254 -23.35 21.02 7.88
N TYR A 255 -23.70 19.78 7.51
CA TYR A 255 -24.90 19.53 6.69
C TYR A 255 -26.18 20.10 7.31
N GLN A 256 -26.39 19.93 8.61
CA GLN A 256 -27.56 20.49 9.29
C GLN A 256 -27.57 22.03 9.27
N SER A 257 -26.41 22.69 9.40
CA SER A 257 -26.30 24.15 9.26
C SER A 257 -26.48 24.68 7.84
N VAL A 258 -26.37 23.80 6.83
CA VAL A 258 -26.30 24.15 5.40
C VAL A 258 -27.56 23.77 4.62
N GLY A 259 -28.23 22.67 4.97
CA GLY A 259 -29.24 22.02 4.13
C GLY A 259 -30.69 22.07 4.61
N MET A 260 -30.97 22.24 5.91
CA MET A 260 -32.36 22.24 6.42
C MET A 260 -32.61 23.24 7.55
N VAL A 261 -33.87 23.69 7.63
CA VAL A 261 -34.52 24.47 8.69
C VAL A 261 -33.70 24.68 9.96
N SER A 262 -33.30 25.94 10.19
CA SER A 262 -32.77 26.44 11.45
C SER A 262 -33.77 26.24 12.59
N SER A 263 -33.69 25.06 13.19
CA SER A 263 -34.27 24.74 14.49
C SER A 263 -33.35 25.31 15.56
N ASP A 264 -33.89 25.70 16.72
CA ASP A 264 -33.28 26.67 17.63
C ASP A 264 -32.19 26.07 18.54
N SER A 265 -31.21 25.38 17.96
CA SER A 265 -30.21 24.57 18.67
C SER A 265 -28.77 24.91 18.27
N GLY A 266 -28.28 26.06 18.73
CA GLY A 266 -26.85 26.32 18.97
C GLY A 266 -25.93 26.34 17.74
N LEU A 267 -26.35 27.01 16.65
CA LEU A 267 -25.62 27.04 15.37
C LEU A 267 -24.34 27.92 15.41
N PHE A 268 -23.30 27.40 16.06
CA PHE A 268 -21.88 27.78 15.97
C PHE A 268 -21.49 29.25 16.22
N HIS A 269 -21.36 29.60 17.50
CA HIS A 269 -20.18 30.36 17.95
C HIS A 269 -19.01 29.37 18.03
N VAL A 270 -18.23 29.25 16.95
CA VAL A 270 -16.99 28.45 16.86
C VAL A 270 -15.97 29.22 16.06
N ASP A 271 -14.79 29.43 16.63
CA ASP A 271 -13.73 30.27 16.04
C ASP A 271 -12.63 29.42 15.41
N VAL A 272 -12.42 28.19 15.90
CA VAL A 272 -11.32 27.32 15.47
C VAL A 272 -11.77 25.86 15.29
N ILE A 273 -11.35 25.22 14.20
CA ILE A 273 -11.51 23.79 13.98
C ILE A 273 -10.14 23.15 13.68
N VAL A 274 -9.76 22.18 14.51
CA VAL A 274 -8.61 21.32 14.27
C VAL A 274 -9.05 20.09 13.48
N LEU A 275 -8.44 19.90 12.32
CA LEU A 275 -8.53 18.67 11.52
C LEU A 275 -7.28 17.85 11.79
N ASP A 276 -7.39 16.79 12.60
CA ASP A 276 -6.25 15.91 12.89
C ASP A 276 -6.09 14.81 11.82
N GLU A 277 -4.84 14.40 11.60
CA GLU A 277 -4.37 13.46 10.59
C GLU A 277 -5.05 13.60 9.19
N VAL A 278 -5.06 14.81 8.63
CA VAL A 278 -5.64 15.17 7.31
C VAL A 278 -5.14 14.33 6.13
N HIS A 279 -4.02 13.63 6.29
CA HIS A 279 -3.55 12.65 5.30
C HIS A 279 -4.53 11.49 5.03
N TYR A 280 -5.53 11.29 5.91
CA TYR A 280 -6.69 10.43 5.66
C TYR A 280 -7.60 10.88 4.51
N LEU A 281 -7.42 12.07 3.93
CA LEU A 281 -8.10 12.52 2.70
C LEU A 281 -7.92 11.53 1.53
N SER A 282 -6.81 10.77 1.50
CA SER A 282 -6.54 9.74 0.50
C SER A 282 -7.15 8.36 0.80
N ASP A 283 -7.88 8.19 1.92
CA ASP A 283 -8.53 6.93 2.28
C ASP A 283 -9.76 6.68 1.39
N ILE A 284 -9.77 5.56 0.65
CA ILE A 284 -10.80 5.23 -0.34
C ILE A 284 -12.22 5.15 0.28
N SER A 285 -12.33 4.84 1.58
CA SER A 285 -13.61 4.66 2.27
C SER A 285 -14.13 5.91 2.98
N ARG A 286 -13.24 6.85 3.35
CA ARG A 286 -13.57 7.99 4.23
C ARG A 286 -12.97 9.33 3.82
N GLY A 287 -12.14 9.39 2.77
CA GLY A 287 -11.44 10.60 2.34
C GLY A 287 -12.36 11.78 2.01
N THR A 288 -13.50 11.51 1.36
CA THR A 288 -14.57 12.48 1.04
C THR A 288 -14.98 13.32 2.24
N VAL A 289 -14.94 12.77 3.47
CA VAL A 289 -15.35 13.48 4.69
C VAL A 289 -14.49 14.70 4.98
N TRP A 290 -13.18 14.65 4.72
CA TRP A 290 -12.28 15.80 4.90
C TRP A 290 -12.54 16.88 3.84
N GLU A 291 -12.83 16.47 2.60
CA GLU A 291 -13.16 17.40 1.51
C GLU A 291 -14.50 18.10 1.75
N GLU A 292 -15.54 17.36 2.15
CA GLU A 292 -16.84 17.92 2.56
C GLU A 292 -16.70 18.94 3.70
N ILE A 293 -15.91 18.65 4.74
CA ILE A 293 -15.70 19.57 5.86
C ILE A 293 -15.10 20.90 5.37
N VAL A 294 -14.03 20.86 4.57
CA VAL A 294 -13.36 22.08 4.07
C VAL A 294 -14.26 22.87 3.10
N ILE A 295 -15.08 22.19 2.29
CA ILE A 295 -15.98 22.83 1.33
C ILE A 295 -17.19 23.50 2.01
N TYR A 296 -17.68 22.95 3.13
CA TYR A 296 -18.86 23.45 3.86
C TYR A 296 -18.55 24.31 5.09
N CYS A 297 -17.29 24.41 5.54
CA CYS A 297 -16.94 25.23 6.69
C CYS A 297 -17.16 26.73 6.39
N PRO A 298 -17.76 27.52 7.32
CA PRO A 298 -17.89 28.97 7.17
C PRO A 298 -16.52 29.65 7.17
N LYS A 299 -16.33 30.63 6.28
CA LYS A 299 -15.02 31.30 6.05
C LYS A 299 -14.47 32.03 7.27
N GLU A 300 -15.35 32.33 8.21
CA GLU A 300 -15.12 33.00 9.48
C GLU A 300 -14.37 32.11 10.49
N VAL A 301 -14.38 30.78 10.29
CA VAL A 301 -13.76 29.79 11.18
C VAL A 301 -12.30 29.51 10.78
N GLN A 302 -11.38 29.52 11.73
CA GLN A 302 -9.97 29.27 11.45
C GLN A 302 -9.67 27.77 11.44
N LEU A 303 -9.01 27.27 10.38
CA LEU A 303 -8.68 25.85 10.23
C LEU A 303 -7.23 25.56 10.64
N ILE A 304 -7.03 24.49 11.41
CA ILE A 304 -5.71 23.94 11.75
C ILE A 304 -5.65 22.49 11.27
N CYS A 305 -4.95 22.25 10.17
CA CYS A 305 -4.84 20.96 9.50
C CYS A 305 -3.52 20.27 9.86
N LEU A 306 -3.58 19.25 10.72
CA LEU A 306 -2.41 18.46 11.09
C LEU A 306 -2.29 17.23 10.17
N SER A 307 -1.13 17.02 9.57
CA SER A 307 -0.90 15.95 8.58
C SER A 307 0.42 15.25 8.80
N ALA A 308 0.54 14.00 8.34
CA ALA A 308 1.85 13.35 8.17
C ALA A 308 2.70 14.11 7.14
N THR A 309 3.95 13.68 6.94
CA THR A 309 4.70 14.07 5.75
C THR A 309 3.95 13.57 4.51
N VAL A 310 3.68 14.46 3.55
CA VAL A 310 3.04 14.15 2.25
C VAL A 310 3.85 14.82 1.13
N ALA A 311 3.75 14.34 -0.11
CA ALA A 311 4.56 14.90 -1.21
C ALA A 311 4.08 16.26 -1.74
N ASN A 312 2.78 16.55 -1.64
CA ASN A 312 2.12 17.75 -2.21
C ASN A 312 1.44 18.65 -1.15
N PRO A 313 2.09 19.01 -0.03
CA PRO A 313 1.46 19.83 1.02
C PRO A 313 1.14 21.25 0.53
N ASN A 314 1.88 21.75 -0.47
CA ASN A 314 1.60 23.00 -1.18
C ASN A 314 0.23 22.99 -1.87
N GLU A 315 -0.17 21.86 -2.46
CA GLU A 315 -1.46 21.73 -3.14
C GLU A 315 -2.61 21.74 -2.13
N LEU A 316 -2.45 21.01 -1.01
CA LEU A 316 -3.42 21.00 0.09
C LEU A 316 -3.62 22.40 0.69
N ALA A 317 -2.53 23.13 0.96
CA ALA A 317 -2.59 24.48 1.51
C ALA A 317 -3.15 25.50 0.50
N GLY A 318 -2.80 25.40 -0.78
CA GLY A 318 -3.35 26.27 -1.84
C GLY A 318 -4.84 26.05 -2.10
N TRP A 319 -5.31 24.80 -2.04
CA TRP A 319 -6.72 24.42 -2.17
C TRP A 319 -7.57 25.01 -1.02
N ILE A 320 -7.16 24.80 0.23
CA ILE A 320 -7.80 25.44 1.41
C ILE A 320 -7.71 26.98 1.28
N GLY A 321 -6.56 27.48 0.81
CA GLY A 321 -6.32 28.89 0.51
C GLY A 321 -7.38 29.52 -0.43
N GLN A 322 -7.68 28.84 -1.54
CA GLN A 322 -8.66 29.30 -2.54
C GLN A 322 -10.11 29.22 -2.03
N ILE A 323 -10.46 28.18 -1.28
CA ILE A 323 -11.84 27.95 -0.83
C ILE A 323 -12.17 28.75 0.41
N HIS A 324 -11.33 28.65 1.43
CA HIS A 324 -11.61 29.13 2.78
C HIS A 324 -11.11 30.56 3.00
N GLY A 325 -9.86 30.83 2.64
CA GLY A 325 -9.17 32.10 2.89
C GLY A 325 -7.70 31.88 3.24
N LYS A 326 -7.02 32.95 3.68
CA LYS A 326 -5.56 32.97 3.90
C LYS A 326 -5.10 31.77 4.75
N THR A 327 -4.32 30.90 4.10
CA THR A 327 -3.80 29.65 4.68
C THR A 327 -2.28 29.63 4.53
N GLU A 328 -1.56 29.46 5.63
CA GLU A 328 -0.10 29.33 5.67
C GLU A 328 0.31 27.86 5.80
N LEU A 329 1.36 27.44 5.09
CA LEU A 329 1.91 26.09 5.17
C LEU A 329 3.16 26.08 6.05
N VAL A 330 3.22 25.10 6.96
CA VAL A 330 4.40 24.78 7.76
C VAL A 330 4.80 23.33 7.52
N THR A 331 5.99 23.12 6.99
CA THR A 331 6.58 21.78 6.78
C THR A 331 7.71 21.51 7.77
N SER A 332 7.94 20.24 8.07
CA SER A 332 9.16 19.78 8.74
C SER A 332 9.52 18.38 8.27
N SER A 333 10.76 18.18 7.82
CA SER A 333 11.33 16.86 7.52
C SER A 333 12.00 16.20 8.73
N LYS A 334 12.45 17.01 9.71
CA LYS A 334 13.23 16.53 10.86
C LYS A 334 12.34 15.83 11.87
N ARG A 335 12.60 14.54 12.10
CA ARG A 335 11.98 13.75 13.18
C ARG A 335 12.77 13.95 14.49
N PRO A 336 12.12 14.20 15.66
CA PRO A 336 12.83 14.39 16.93
C PRO A 336 13.64 13.19 17.40
N VAL A 337 13.13 11.97 17.17
CA VAL A 337 13.88 10.72 17.37
C VAL A 337 14.20 10.13 15.99
N PRO A 338 15.47 10.10 15.55
CA PRO A 338 15.85 9.60 14.22
C PRO A 338 15.65 8.09 14.12
N LEU A 339 15.33 7.60 12.92
CA LEU A 339 15.14 6.17 12.64
C LEU A 339 16.44 5.48 12.24
N THR A 340 16.58 4.23 12.67
CA THR A 340 17.65 3.32 12.24
C THR A 340 17.06 2.03 11.67
N TRP A 341 17.23 1.86 10.37
CA TRP A 341 16.66 0.73 9.62
C TRP A 341 17.55 -0.50 9.72
N HIS A 342 16.95 -1.64 10.03
CA HIS A 342 17.58 -2.93 10.20
C HIS A 342 16.85 -4.01 9.41
N PHE A 343 17.56 -5.09 9.11
CA PHE A 343 17.05 -6.27 8.44
C PHE A 343 17.34 -7.52 9.28
N SER A 344 16.30 -8.30 9.60
CA SER A 344 16.39 -9.53 10.37
C SER A 344 16.45 -10.75 9.46
N MET A 345 17.50 -11.56 9.68
CA MET A 345 17.70 -12.88 9.10
C MET A 345 17.84 -13.90 10.23
N LYS A 346 17.65 -15.19 9.90
CA LYS A 346 17.64 -16.32 10.85
C LYS A 346 18.74 -16.30 11.91
N THR A 347 19.95 -15.88 11.56
CA THR A 347 21.11 -15.85 12.48
C THR A 347 21.54 -14.45 12.92
N THR A 348 21.12 -13.38 12.24
CA THR A 348 21.68 -12.04 12.43
C THR A 348 20.69 -10.91 12.13
N LEU A 349 20.80 -9.84 12.94
CA LEU A 349 20.13 -8.55 12.74
C LEU A 349 21.18 -7.51 12.32
N LEU A 350 21.14 -7.06 11.07
CA LEU A 350 22.10 -6.09 10.49
C LEU A 350 21.43 -4.75 10.17
N PRO A 351 22.15 -3.62 10.09
CA PRO A 351 21.63 -2.39 9.51
C PRO A 351 21.23 -2.61 8.04
N LEU A 352 20.06 -2.11 7.64
CA LEU A 352 19.56 -2.20 6.27
C LEU A 352 20.39 -1.33 5.31
N LEU A 353 20.72 -0.12 5.76
CA LEU A 353 21.43 0.88 4.97
C LEU A 353 22.92 0.92 5.33
N ASP A 354 23.71 1.58 4.50
CA ASP A 354 25.08 1.98 4.81
C ASP A 354 25.15 3.09 5.89
N GLU A 355 26.35 3.40 6.37
CA GLU A 355 26.56 4.39 7.44
C GLU A 355 26.11 5.81 7.05
N LYS A 356 25.98 6.10 5.75
CA LYS A 356 25.44 7.37 5.24
C LYS A 356 23.92 7.36 5.05
N GLY A 357 23.25 6.22 5.14
CA GLY A 357 21.81 6.09 4.88
C GLY A 357 21.41 6.23 3.40
N THR A 358 22.37 6.08 2.47
CA THR A 358 22.19 6.36 1.03
C THR A 358 22.05 5.13 0.15
N GLN A 359 22.54 3.97 0.60
CA GLN A 359 22.54 2.73 -0.18
C GLN A 359 22.27 1.51 0.70
N LEU A 360 21.89 0.38 0.06
CA LEU A 360 21.77 -0.91 0.74
C LEU A 360 23.11 -1.34 1.34
N ASN A 361 23.10 -1.82 2.59
CA ASN A 361 24.27 -2.41 3.23
C ASN A 361 24.78 -3.60 2.40
N ARG A 362 26.06 -3.55 1.97
CA ARG A 362 26.67 -4.58 1.11
C ARG A 362 26.54 -6.00 1.67
N LYS A 363 26.52 -6.16 3.01
CA LYS A 363 26.36 -7.44 3.72
C LYS A 363 24.96 -8.08 3.56
N LEU A 364 24.00 -7.33 3.03
CA LEU A 364 22.62 -7.77 2.74
C LEU A 364 22.34 -7.95 1.24
N SER A 365 23.29 -7.62 0.36
CA SER A 365 23.16 -7.88 -1.08
C SER A 365 23.09 -9.39 -1.36
N LEU A 366 22.32 -9.79 -2.38
CA LEU A 366 22.22 -11.20 -2.76
C LEU A 366 23.60 -11.81 -3.07
N ASN A 367 24.51 -11.05 -3.69
CA ASN A 367 25.87 -11.49 -4.03
C ASN A 367 26.72 -11.80 -2.78
N TYR A 368 26.54 -11.05 -1.69
CA TYR A 368 27.22 -11.35 -0.42
C TYR A 368 26.63 -12.59 0.25
N LEU A 369 25.30 -12.76 0.21
CA LEU A 369 24.62 -13.95 0.76
C LEU A 369 24.99 -15.23 -0.03
N GLN A 370 25.21 -15.13 -1.35
CA GLN A 370 25.73 -16.23 -2.17
C GLN A 370 27.13 -16.69 -1.70
N LEU A 371 28.07 -15.75 -1.52
CA LEU A 371 29.43 -16.03 -1.03
C LEU A 371 29.44 -16.64 0.38
N TYR A 372 28.49 -16.25 1.23
CA TYR A 372 28.35 -16.83 2.57
C TYR A 372 27.71 -18.22 2.54
N ALA A 373 26.75 -18.45 1.64
CA ALA A 373 26.07 -19.75 1.47
C ALA A 373 26.95 -20.81 0.80
N SER A 374 27.90 -20.41 -0.07
CA SER A 374 28.88 -21.31 -0.69
C SER A 374 30.03 -21.72 0.24
N GLY A 375 30.06 -21.20 1.47
CA GLY A 375 31.02 -21.61 2.52
C GLY A 375 32.45 -21.10 2.32
N VAL A 376 32.69 -20.18 1.37
CA VAL A 376 34.01 -19.63 1.09
C VAL A 376 34.43 -18.69 2.23
N LYS A 377 35.33 -19.18 3.09
CA LYS A 377 35.90 -18.41 4.21
C LYS A 377 36.72 -17.22 3.68
N SER A 378 36.12 -16.04 3.65
CA SER A 378 36.85 -14.79 3.47
C SER A 378 37.86 -14.62 4.61
N TYR A 379 39.13 -14.37 4.26
CA TYR A 379 40.18 -14.09 5.24
C TYR A 379 39.95 -12.72 5.90
N LYS A 380 40.44 -12.57 7.13
CA LYS A 380 40.32 -11.31 7.88
C LYS A 380 40.95 -10.15 7.10
N ASP A 381 40.16 -9.10 6.88
CA ASP A 381 40.69 -7.75 6.64
C ASP A 381 41.04 -7.14 8.01
N ASP A 382 42.33 -7.03 8.29
CA ASP A 382 42.87 -6.33 9.45
C ASP A 382 44.11 -5.54 9.00
N GLY A 383 44.13 -4.25 9.35
CA GLY A 383 44.78 -3.25 8.52
C GLY A 383 46.26 -2.99 8.85
N SER A 384 47.12 -2.92 7.82
CA SER A 384 48.37 -2.18 7.94
C SER A 384 48.82 -1.51 6.62
N ARG A 385 49.22 -0.25 6.71
CA ARG A 385 49.75 0.54 5.60
C ARG A 385 51.20 0.14 5.31
N ARG A 386 51.58 -0.02 4.03
CA ARG A 386 52.95 0.33 3.59
C ARG A 386 53.05 0.72 2.11
N ARG A 387 54.13 1.46 1.79
CA ARG A 387 54.34 2.26 0.58
C ARG A 387 55.41 1.61 -0.32
N ASN A 388 55.27 1.80 -1.64
CA ASN A 388 56.31 1.81 -2.68
C ASN A 388 57.31 0.63 -2.81
N SER A 389 57.42 0.08 -4.02
CA SER A 389 58.61 0.33 -4.89
C SER A 389 58.37 -0.18 -6.31
N LYS A 390 59.30 0.11 -7.25
CA LYS A 390 59.20 -0.19 -8.68
C LYS A 390 60.11 -1.36 -9.10
N LYS A 391 59.72 -2.03 -10.20
CA LYS A 391 60.54 -2.31 -11.42
C LYS A 391 60.96 -3.76 -11.68
N ARG A 392 60.75 -4.17 -12.95
CA ARG A 392 61.22 -5.40 -13.65
C ARG A 392 60.63 -6.72 -13.14
N GLY A 393 60.55 -7.67 -14.06
CA GLY A 393 60.05 -9.04 -13.84
C GLY A 393 60.47 -9.95 -15.00
N SER A 394 59.93 -11.17 -15.01
CA SER A 394 60.13 -12.18 -16.05
C SER A 394 58.95 -13.16 -16.05
N ASN A 395 58.71 -13.85 -17.17
CA ASN A 395 57.64 -14.84 -17.28
C ASN A 395 57.80 -15.97 -16.26
N MET A 396 56.71 -16.31 -15.57
CA MET A 396 56.31 -17.71 -15.40
C MET A 396 54.80 -17.81 -15.23
N SER A 397 54.21 -18.85 -15.80
CA SER A 397 52.81 -19.21 -15.66
C SER A 397 52.57 -19.90 -14.32
N TYR A 398 51.49 -19.52 -13.63
CA TYR A 398 50.80 -20.42 -12.71
C TYR A 398 49.30 -20.20 -12.83
N ASP A 399 48.54 -21.30 -12.90
CA ASP A 399 47.11 -21.28 -13.20
C ASP A 399 46.23 -20.87 -12.00
N SER A 400 44.95 -20.63 -12.31
CA SER A 400 43.81 -20.73 -11.38
C SER A 400 43.64 -19.68 -10.27
N VAL A 401 43.31 -18.43 -10.63
CA VAL A 401 42.19 -17.68 -9.99
C VAL A 401 41.54 -16.71 -11.00
N ASP A 402 40.95 -17.19 -12.10
CA ASP A 402 40.13 -16.32 -12.97
C ASP A 402 39.09 -17.10 -13.81
N SER A 403 38.12 -17.71 -13.11
CA SER A 403 36.95 -18.39 -13.71
C SER A 403 35.81 -18.51 -12.68
N MET A 404 35.16 -17.40 -12.34
CA MET A 404 33.81 -17.41 -11.78
C MET A 404 32.81 -17.15 -12.91
N PRO A 405 31.81 -18.01 -13.16
CA PRO A 405 30.84 -17.76 -14.21
C PRO A 405 29.86 -16.67 -13.79
N GLU A 406 29.77 -15.58 -14.56
CA GLU A 406 28.74 -14.55 -14.42
C GLU A 406 27.37 -15.02 -14.98
N SER A 407 26.96 -16.24 -14.69
CA SER A 407 25.61 -16.71 -15.00
C SER A 407 24.63 -16.18 -13.95
N PRO A 408 23.65 -15.32 -14.31
CA PRO A 408 22.66 -14.84 -13.36
C PRO A 408 21.81 -16.00 -12.85
N LEU A 409 21.76 -16.17 -11.52
CA LEU A 409 21.04 -17.26 -10.85
C LEU A 409 19.59 -17.37 -11.29
N SER A 410 19.06 -18.60 -11.33
CA SER A 410 17.64 -18.80 -11.56
C SER A 410 16.83 -18.19 -10.43
N LYS A 411 15.61 -17.72 -10.74
CA LYS A 411 14.65 -17.25 -9.74
C LYS A 411 14.37 -18.31 -8.67
N ASN A 412 14.54 -19.61 -9.00
CA ASN A 412 14.39 -20.71 -8.05
C ASN A 412 15.54 -20.77 -7.02
N ASP A 413 16.78 -20.49 -7.43
CA ASP A 413 17.95 -20.53 -6.55
C ASP A 413 17.90 -19.37 -5.55
N ILE A 414 17.58 -18.17 -6.05
CA ILE A 414 17.37 -16.96 -5.24
C ILE A 414 16.25 -17.20 -4.20
N ASN A 415 15.12 -17.79 -4.62
CA ASN A 415 14.03 -18.14 -3.70
C ASN A 415 14.43 -19.21 -2.67
N THR A 416 15.32 -20.14 -3.03
CA THR A 416 15.81 -21.19 -2.13
C THR A 416 16.76 -20.60 -1.07
N ILE A 417 17.67 -19.71 -1.49
CA ILE A 417 18.53 -18.94 -0.57
C ILE A 417 17.66 -18.09 0.38
N ARG A 418 16.70 -17.31 -0.14
CA ARG A 418 15.78 -16.50 0.68
C ARG A 418 15.05 -17.33 1.73
N ARG A 419 14.49 -18.49 1.35
CA ARG A 419 13.81 -19.43 2.28
C ARG A 419 14.73 -19.94 3.40
N SER A 420 16.02 -20.16 3.13
CA SER A 420 16.98 -20.61 4.16
C SER A 420 17.24 -19.57 5.25
N GLN A 421 17.07 -18.28 4.94
CA GLN A 421 17.41 -17.14 5.81
C GLN A 421 16.21 -16.55 6.57
N VAL A 422 15.00 -17.10 6.39
CA VAL A 422 13.80 -16.64 7.11
C VAL A 422 13.94 -16.94 8.62
N PRO A 423 13.93 -15.92 9.50
CA PRO A 423 13.94 -16.12 10.95
C PRO A 423 12.57 -16.60 11.45
N GLN A 424 12.57 -17.34 12.55
CA GLN A 424 11.38 -17.51 13.39
C GLN A 424 11.13 -16.24 14.22
N VAL A 425 9.93 -16.13 14.80
CA VAL A 425 9.58 -15.01 15.70
C VAL A 425 10.57 -14.94 16.87
N ILE A 426 10.90 -16.10 17.44
CA ILE A 426 11.83 -16.24 18.56
C ILE A 426 13.27 -15.84 18.21
N ASP A 427 13.74 -16.14 16.98
CA ASP A 427 15.10 -15.80 16.53
C ASP A 427 15.30 -14.27 16.54
N THR A 428 14.39 -13.52 15.90
CA THR A 428 14.42 -12.05 15.91
C THR A 428 14.20 -11.51 17.32
N LEU A 429 13.28 -12.08 18.11
CA LEU A 429 12.98 -11.61 19.46
C LEU A 429 14.21 -11.65 20.39
N TRP A 430 15.00 -12.72 20.36
CA TRP A 430 16.26 -12.76 21.10
C TRP A 430 17.31 -11.83 20.52
N GLN A 431 17.37 -11.63 19.19
CA GLN A 431 18.23 -10.61 18.58
C GLN A 431 17.86 -9.18 19.03
N LEU A 432 16.59 -8.90 19.32
CA LEU A 432 16.14 -7.63 19.91
C LEU A 432 16.49 -7.53 21.40
N LYS A 433 16.17 -8.55 22.20
CA LYS A 433 16.46 -8.57 23.65
C LYS A 433 17.97 -8.47 23.93
N ALA A 434 18.81 -9.11 23.11
CA ALA A 434 20.27 -9.05 23.21
C ALA A 434 20.89 -7.70 22.78
N LYS A 435 20.12 -6.80 22.17
CA LYS A 435 20.55 -5.44 21.78
C LYS A 435 19.79 -4.33 22.52
N ASP A 436 19.07 -4.67 23.58
CA ASP A 436 18.15 -3.76 24.31
C ASP A 436 17.12 -3.04 23.40
N MET A 437 16.65 -3.71 22.34
CA MET A 437 15.72 -3.14 21.36
C MET A 437 14.23 -3.35 21.74
N LEU A 438 13.93 -3.55 23.02
CA LEU A 438 12.57 -3.71 23.56
C LEU A 438 12.16 -2.45 24.37
N PRO A 439 10.86 -2.13 24.51
CA PRO A 439 9.70 -2.86 23.98
C PRO A 439 9.50 -2.66 22.48
N ALA A 440 8.84 -3.62 21.84
CA ALA A 440 8.61 -3.65 20.39
C ALA A 440 7.15 -3.82 19.99
N ILE A 441 6.73 -3.14 18.91
CA ILE A 441 5.50 -3.43 18.19
C ILE A 441 5.87 -4.25 16.95
N TRP A 442 5.18 -5.36 16.72
CA TRP A 442 5.44 -6.26 15.60
C TRP A 442 4.22 -6.34 14.69
N PHE A 443 4.30 -5.68 13.53
CA PHE A 443 3.25 -5.66 12.53
C PHE A 443 3.16 -6.98 11.75
N ILE A 444 2.00 -7.62 11.80
CA ILE A 444 1.62 -8.82 11.05
C ILE A 444 0.26 -8.58 10.39
N PHE A 445 0.21 -8.68 9.05
CA PHE A 445 -1.01 -8.44 8.25
C PHE A 445 -2.02 -9.61 8.30
N SER A 446 -2.20 -10.20 9.48
CA SER A 446 -3.11 -11.32 9.75
C SER A 446 -3.46 -11.39 11.23
N ARG A 447 -4.75 -11.31 11.57
CA ARG A 447 -5.25 -11.46 12.95
C ARG A 447 -4.86 -12.81 13.56
N LYS A 448 -5.08 -13.89 12.80
CA LYS A 448 -4.64 -15.25 13.17
C LYS A 448 -3.12 -15.36 13.29
N GLY A 449 -2.36 -14.54 12.53
CA GLY A 449 -0.91 -14.44 12.68
C GLY A 449 -0.49 -13.78 13.99
N CYS A 450 -1.21 -12.75 14.45
CA CYS A 450 -1.00 -12.13 15.76
C CYS A 450 -1.34 -13.10 16.90
N ASP A 451 -2.50 -13.75 16.84
CA ASP A 451 -2.90 -14.81 17.80
C ASP A 451 -1.82 -15.91 17.90
N ALA A 452 -1.39 -16.45 16.75
CA ALA A 452 -0.42 -17.54 16.70
C ALA A 452 1.00 -17.13 17.15
N ALA A 453 1.39 -15.87 16.94
CA ALA A 453 2.68 -15.36 17.41
C ALA A 453 2.72 -15.23 18.94
N VAL A 454 1.60 -14.87 19.58
CA VAL A 454 1.48 -14.91 21.05
C VAL A 454 1.49 -16.35 21.58
N GLN A 455 0.76 -17.26 20.94
CA GLN A 455 0.73 -18.69 21.31
C GLN A 455 2.12 -19.35 21.20
N TYR A 456 2.89 -18.97 20.18
CA TYR A 456 4.27 -19.44 19.98
C TYR A 456 5.27 -18.97 21.07
N LEU A 457 4.88 -18.00 21.90
CA LEU A 457 5.69 -17.46 23.00
C LEU A 457 5.15 -17.81 24.39
N GLU A 458 4.16 -18.72 24.52
CA GLU A 458 3.60 -19.13 25.82
C GLU A 458 4.64 -19.69 26.81
N ASP A 459 5.74 -20.24 26.31
CA ASP A 459 6.85 -20.80 27.09
C ASP A 459 8.07 -19.85 27.21
N CYS A 460 8.00 -18.64 26.64
CA CYS A 460 9.15 -17.72 26.50
C CYS A 460 9.09 -16.55 27.47
N ASN A 461 9.70 -16.67 28.65
CA ASN A 461 9.63 -15.59 29.64
C ASN A 461 10.40 -14.31 29.21
N LEU A 462 9.66 -13.21 29.00
CA LEU A 462 10.23 -11.88 28.75
C LEU A 462 10.20 -10.97 29.99
N LEU A 463 9.49 -11.36 31.06
CA LEU A 463 9.24 -10.56 32.27
C LEU A 463 10.05 -11.03 33.47
N ASP A 464 10.36 -10.12 34.38
CA ASP A 464 10.87 -10.50 35.71
C ASP A 464 9.72 -10.92 36.64
N GLU A 465 10.03 -11.65 37.73
CA GLU A 465 9.01 -12.20 38.63
C GLU A 465 8.11 -11.13 39.27
N CYS A 466 8.66 -9.92 39.47
CA CYS A 466 7.92 -8.75 39.95
C CYS A 466 6.95 -8.23 38.89
N GLU A 467 7.41 -8.06 37.64
CA GLU A 467 6.58 -7.61 36.51
C GLU A 467 5.44 -8.60 36.22
N MET A 468 5.73 -9.90 36.19
CA MET A 468 4.73 -10.95 36.06
C MET A 468 3.71 -10.89 37.21
N SER A 469 4.12 -10.51 38.42
CA SER A 469 3.22 -10.36 39.57
C SER A 469 2.34 -9.11 39.47
N GLU A 470 2.85 -8.00 38.91
CA GLU A 470 2.03 -6.85 38.55
C GLU A 470 1.01 -7.17 37.46
N VAL A 471 1.38 -7.90 36.41
CA VAL A 471 0.43 -8.33 35.36
C VAL A 471 -0.66 -9.22 35.95
N LYS A 472 -0.32 -10.15 36.86
CA LYS A 472 -1.31 -10.97 37.60
C LYS A 472 -2.26 -10.11 38.43
N LEU A 473 -1.77 -9.08 39.10
CA LEU A 473 -2.59 -8.16 39.90
C LEU A 473 -3.51 -7.30 39.02
N ALA A 474 -2.97 -6.75 37.92
CA ALA A 474 -3.71 -5.95 36.95
C ALA A 474 -4.81 -6.77 36.28
N LEU A 475 -4.49 -7.98 35.81
CA LEU A 475 -5.46 -8.92 35.22
C LEU A 475 -6.54 -9.34 36.23
N LYS A 476 -6.18 -9.54 37.51
CA LYS A 476 -7.17 -9.80 38.58
C LYS A 476 -8.12 -8.62 38.79
N ARG A 477 -7.62 -7.37 38.77
CA ARG A 477 -8.46 -6.16 38.84
C ARG A 477 -9.37 -6.03 37.60
N PHE A 478 -8.81 -6.20 36.41
CA PHE A 478 -9.56 -6.14 35.15
C PHE A 478 -10.68 -7.19 35.10
N ARG A 479 -10.39 -8.46 35.45
CA ARG A 479 -11.39 -9.54 35.48
C ARG A 479 -12.51 -9.34 36.53
N ILE A 480 -12.24 -8.61 37.62
CA ILE A 480 -13.28 -8.24 38.60
C ILE A 480 -14.20 -7.15 38.03
N LYS A 481 -13.66 -6.20 37.26
CA LYS A 481 -14.42 -5.09 36.67
C LYS A 481 -15.18 -5.50 35.40
N TYR A 482 -14.54 -6.28 34.53
CA TYR A 482 -15.02 -6.64 33.18
C TYR A 482 -14.87 -8.16 32.92
N PRO A 483 -15.63 -9.03 33.62
CA PRO A 483 -15.41 -10.48 33.58
C PRO A 483 -15.58 -11.10 32.19
N ASP A 484 -16.52 -10.58 31.38
CA ASP A 484 -16.82 -11.10 30.03
C ASP A 484 -15.97 -10.44 28.93
N ALA A 485 -15.09 -9.49 29.27
CA ALA A 485 -14.11 -8.89 28.36
C ALA A 485 -12.72 -9.54 28.44
N VAL A 486 -12.54 -10.59 29.24
CA VAL A 486 -11.27 -11.30 29.42
C VAL A 486 -11.07 -12.34 28.32
N ARG A 487 -10.02 -12.15 27.51
CA ARG A 487 -9.65 -13.11 26.47
C ARG A 487 -8.78 -14.22 27.06
N GLU A 488 -9.41 -15.22 27.67
CA GLU A 488 -8.75 -16.33 28.40
C GLU A 488 -7.62 -17.00 27.59
N THR A 489 -7.79 -17.17 26.28
CA THR A 489 -6.77 -17.75 25.37
C THR A 489 -5.50 -16.90 25.20
N ALA A 490 -5.52 -15.62 25.60
CA ALA A 490 -4.37 -14.71 25.54
C ALA A 490 -3.65 -14.54 26.90
N ILE A 491 -4.22 -15.05 28.00
CA ILE A 491 -3.68 -14.81 29.36
C ILE A 491 -2.25 -15.34 29.52
N LYS A 492 -1.96 -16.54 29.01
CA LYS A 492 -0.61 -17.14 29.13
C LYS A 492 0.46 -16.26 28.51
N GLY A 493 0.29 -15.87 27.24
CA GLY A 493 1.24 -14.98 26.55
C GLY A 493 1.37 -13.63 27.24
N LEU A 494 0.26 -13.07 27.74
CA LEU A 494 0.29 -11.81 28.50
C LEU A 494 1.14 -11.92 29.77
N LEU A 495 1.07 -13.06 30.48
CA LEU A 495 1.92 -13.35 31.65
C LEU A 495 3.40 -13.54 31.30
N GLN A 496 3.73 -13.83 30.04
CA GLN A 496 5.11 -13.85 29.51
C GLN A 496 5.54 -12.49 28.91
N GLY A 497 4.67 -11.47 28.93
CA GLY A 497 4.96 -10.14 28.38
C GLY A 497 4.71 -9.98 26.88
N ALA A 498 3.93 -10.86 26.26
CA ALA A 498 3.56 -10.83 24.85
C ALA A 498 2.03 -10.71 24.64
N ALA A 499 1.56 -9.80 23.78
CA ALA A 499 0.13 -9.58 23.55
C ALA A 499 -0.24 -9.41 22.06
N ALA A 500 -1.52 -9.59 21.74
CA ALA A 500 -2.07 -9.42 20.38
C ALA A 500 -3.04 -8.23 20.30
N HIS A 501 -2.85 -7.35 19.32
CA HIS A 501 -3.63 -6.13 19.11
C HIS A 501 -4.19 -6.06 17.67
N HIS A 502 -5.46 -6.42 17.51
CA HIS A 502 -6.14 -6.36 16.21
C HIS A 502 -7.64 -6.10 16.39
N ALA A 503 -8.31 -5.72 15.30
CA ALA A 503 -9.75 -5.41 15.29
C ALA A 503 -10.68 -6.56 15.76
N GLY A 504 -10.14 -7.78 15.90
CA GLY A 504 -10.84 -8.95 16.44
C GLY A 504 -10.83 -9.08 17.97
N CYS A 505 -9.98 -8.34 18.67
CA CYS A 505 -10.03 -8.23 20.14
C CYS A 505 -11.08 -7.18 20.56
N LEU A 506 -11.79 -7.43 21.66
CA LEU A 506 -12.70 -6.44 22.26
C LEU A 506 -11.97 -5.12 22.58
N PRO A 507 -12.61 -3.95 22.40
CA PRO A 507 -12.03 -2.64 22.73
C PRO A 507 -11.49 -2.53 24.16
N LEU A 508 -12.19 -3.09 25.16
CA LEU A 508 -11.72 -3.14 26.55
C LEU A 508 -10.41 -3.94 26.69
N TRP A 509 -10.32 -5.11 26.07
CA TRP A 509 -9.11 -5.94 26.10
C TRP A 509 -7.91 -5.24 25.44
N LYS A 510 -8.14 -4.55 24.31
CA LYS A 510 -7.09 -3.73 23.67
C LYS A 510 -6.64 -2.58 24.56
N SER A 511 -7.57 -1.86 25.18
CA SER A 511 -7.28 -0.75 26.10
C SER A 511 -6.44 -1.21 27.30
N PHE A 512 -6.70 -2.42 27.80
CA PHE A 512 -5.91 -3.05 28.87
C PHE A 512 -4.50 -3.48 28.41
N VAL A 513 -4.36 -4.01 27.18
CA VAL A 513 -3.04 -4.28 26.57
C VAL A 513 -2.26 -2.99 26.33
N GLU A 514 -2.92 -1.90 25.92
CA GLU A 514 -2.34 -0.57 25.74
C GLU A 514 -1.83 0.01 27.08
N GLU A 515 -2.61 -0.10 28.17
CA GLU A 515 -2.18 0.29 29.53
C GLU A 515 -0.92 -0.48 29.97
N LEU A 516 -0.93 -1.81 29.84
CA LEU A 516 0.20 -2.65 30.24
C LEU A 516 1.44 -2.42 29.37
N PHE A 517 1.29 -2.08 28.08
CA PHE A 517 2.42 -1.71 27.22
C PHE A 517 3.00 -0.34 27.59
N GLN A 518 2.16 0.66 27.86
CA GLN A 518 2.60 1.97 28.34
C GLN A 518 3.34 1.88 29.69
N ARG A 519 2.90 0.96 30.57
CA ARG A 519 3.59 0.61 31.83
C ARG A 519 4.84 -0.26 31.66
N GLY A 520 5.21 -0.65 30.44
CA GLY A 520 6.38 -1.51 30.17
C GLY A 520 6.23 -2.98 30.59
N LEU A 521 5.04 -3.39 31.02
CA LEU A 521 4.70 -4.76 31.46
C LEU A 521 4.36 -5.70 30.29
N VAL A 522 4.19 -5.17 29.08
CA VAL A 522 4.18 -5.94 27.82
C VAL A 522 5.40 -5.53 27.02
N LYS A 523 6.32 -6.48 26.77
CA LYS A 523 7.56 -6.23 26.03
C LYS A 523 7.36 -6.30 24.51
N VAL A 524 6.37 -7.08 24.04
CA VAL A 524 6.04 -7.21 22.60
C VAL A 524 4.54 -7.22 22.36
N VAL A 525 4.07 -6.40 21.41
CA VAL A 525 2.70 -6.43 20.90
C VAL A 525 2.70 -6.83 19.42
N PHE A 526 2.07 -7.96 19.10
CA PHE A 526 1.81 -8.39 17.72
C PHE A 526 0.53 -7.74 17.21
N ALA A 527 0.63 -6.91 16.18
CA ALA A 527 -0.42 -6.00 15.78
C ALA A 527 -0.77 -6.06 14.29
N THR A 528 -2.03 -5.79 13.96
CA THR A 528 -2.42 -5.45 12.58
C THR A 528 -2.12 -3.99 12.28
N GLU A 529 -1.95 -3.68 10.99
CA GLU A 529 -1.74 -2.33 10.39
C GLU A 529 -2.55 -1.21 11.06
N THR A 530 -3.80 -1.49 11.47
CA THR A 530 -4.69 -0.60 12.24
C THR A 530 -4.05 0.10 13.45
N LEU A 531 -3.04 -0.50 14.10
CA LEU A 531 -2.34 0.13 15.23
C LEU A 531 -1.42 1.28 14.79
N ALA A 532 -0.85 1.22 13.59
CA ALA A 532 0.02 2.26 13.05
C ALA A 532 -0.71 3.58 12.81
N ALA A 533 -2.04 3.55 12.78
CA ALA A 533 -2.87 4.57 12.16
C ALA A 533 -3.50 5.59 13.13
N GLY A 534 -3.33 5.48 14.46
CA GLY A 534 -3.83 6.53 15.37
C GLY A 534 -3.92 6.29 16.88
N ILE A 535 -3.14 5.38 17.48
CA ILE A 535 -3.12 5.19 18.95
C ILE A 535 -1.77 5.66 19.53
N ASN A 536 -1.76 6.37 20.66
CA ASN A 536 -0.51 6.80 21.32
C ASN A 536 0.15 5.66 22.10
N MET A 537 0.71 4.71 21.33
CA MET A 537 1.49 3.59 21.84
C MET A 537 2.85 3.55 21.13
N PRO A 538 3.81 4.43 21.49
CA PRO A 538 5.15 4.43 20.92
C PRO A 538 6.03 3.35 21.56
N ALA A 539 6.78 2.63 20.74
CA ALA A 539 7.70 1.58 21.13
C ALA A 539 9.16 2.02 20.94
N ARG A 540 10.14 1.31 21.52
CA ARG A 540 11.55 1.49 21.12
C ARG A 540 11.76 0.99 19.68
N THR A 541 11.10 -0.12 19.33
CA THR A 541 11.23 -0.79 18.03
C THR A 541 9.88 -1.06 17.34
N ALA A 542 9.85 -0.91 16.02
CA ALA A 542 8.80 -1.39 15.13
C ALA A 542 9.37 -2.50 14.21
N VAL A 543 8.81 -3.70 14.32
CA VAL A 543 9.12 -4.86 13.46
C VAL A 543 8.03 -5.01 12.41
N ILE A 544 8.38 -5.25 11.15
CA ILE A 544 7.43 -5.38 10.04
C ILE A 544 7.68 -6.73 9.36
N SER A 545 6.68 -7.63 9.42
CA SER A 545 6.89 -9.05 9.10
C SER A 545 6.91 -9.41 7.60
N SER A 546 6.56 -8.48 6.72
CA SER A 546 6.48 -8.66 5.26
C SER A 546 6.27 -7.31 4.57
N LEU A 547 6.52 -7.23 3.27
CA LEU A 547 6.17 -6.08 2.42
C LEU A 547 4.87 -6.28 1.62
N THR A 548 4.20 -7.42 1.77
CA THR A 548 2.91 -7.70 1.14
C THR A 548 1.81 -8.00 2.16
N LYS A 549 0.64 -7.42 1.92
CA LYS A 549 -0.61 -7.73 2.60
C LYS A 549 -1.58 -8.47 1.67
N ARG A 550 -2.65 -9.02 2.25
CA ARG A 550 -3.73 -9.65 1.51
C ARG A 550 -4.94 -8.71 1.45
N SER A 551 -5.20 -8.20 0.27
CA SER A 551 -6.46 -7.52 -0.09
C SER A 551 -7.44 -8.53 -0.66
N ASP A 552 -8.72 -8.16 -0.78
CA ASP A 552 -9.72 -9.01 -1.44
C ASP A 552 -9.44 -9.17 -2.96
N SER A 553 -8.62 -8.28 -3.53
CA SER A 553 -8.03 -8.39 -4.86
C SER A 553 -6.78 -9.28 -4.98
N GLY A 554 -6.29 -9.87 -3.88
CA GLY A 554 -5.17 -10.83 -3.89
C GLY A 554 -4.02 -10.49 -2.94
N ARG A 555 -2.79 -10.40 -3.46
CA ARG A 555 -1.62 -9.89 -2.72
C ARG A 555 -1.27 -8.50 -3.22
N THR A 556 -1.22 -7.54 -2.31
CA THR A 556 -0.85 -6.15 -2.57
C THR A 556 0.46 -5.83 -1.84
N GLN A 557 1.36 -5.10 -2.48
CA GLN A 557 2.51 -4.51 -1.78
C GLN A 557 2.04 -3.34 -0.92
N LEU A 558 2.76 -3.09 0.18
CA LEU A 558 2.57 -1.90 0.99
C LEU A 558 3.00 -0.64 0.24
N SER A 559 2.34 0.48 0.50
CA SER A 559 2.81 1.79 0.05
C SER A 559 4.01 2.27 0.86
N SER A 560 4.76 3.25 0.36
CA SER A 560 5.85 3.83 1.15
C SER A 560 5.30 4.61 2.36
N ASN A 561 4.10 5.20 2.21
CA ASN A 561 3.39 5.89 3.29
C ASN A 561 2.97 4.92 4.41
N GLU A 562 2.44 3.72 4.10
CA GLU A 562 2.11 2.68 5.09
C GLU A 562 3.37 2.19 5.83
N LEU A 563 4.47 1.98 5.12
CA LEU A 563 5.76 1.62 5.69
C LEU A 563 6.26 2.68 6.69
N LEU A 564 6.18 3.96 6.31
CA LEU A 564 6.60 5.09 7.14
C LEU A 564 5.66 5.36 8.32
N GLN A 565 4.36 5.09 8.20
CA GLN A 565 3.42 5.13 9.34
C GLN A 565 3.76 4.07 10.40
N MET A 566 4.05 2.83 9.99
CA MET A 566 4.47 1.76 10.90
C MET A 566 5.84 2.07 11.55
N ALA A 567 6.83 2.49 10.76
CA ALA A 567 8.13 2.93 11.25
C ALA A 567 8.02 4.17 12.18
N GLY A 568 6.99 4.99 11.98
CA GLY A 568 6.59 6.10 12.83
C GLY A 568 6.24 5.74 14.29
N ARG A 569 6.09 4.45 14.60
CA ARG A 569 5.83 3.95 15.96
C ARG A 569 7.09 3.57 16.76
N ALA A 570 8.26 3.58 16.12
CA ALA A 570 9.55 3.33 16.78
C ALA A 570 10.24 4.62 17.25
N GLY A 571 10.77 4.64 18.47
CA GLY A 571 11.44 5.77 19.11
C GLY A 571 10.50 6.63 19.96
N ARG A 572 10.65 6.58 21.29
CA ARG A 572 9.90 7.39 22.26
C ARG A 572 10.61 8.73 22.54
N ARG A 573 10.00 9.86 22.18
CA ARG A 573 10.53 11.22 22.43
C ARG A 573 10.75 11.40 23.94
N GLY A 574 11.98 11.72 24.34
CA GLY A 574 12.38 11.87 25.75
C GLY A 574 12.80 10.58 26.46
N THR A 575 12.87 9.43 25.78
CA THR A 575 13.32 8.15 26.39
C THR A 575 14.26 7.34 25.51
N ASP A 576 14.09 7.37 24.19
CA ASP A 576 14.99 6.68 23.25
C ASP A 576 15.74 7.70 22.38
N GLU A 577 17.07 7.58 22.29
CA GLU A 577 17.89 8.40 21.38
C GLU A 577 17.59 8.12 19.89
N ARG A 578 17.18 6.89 19.57
CA ARG A 578 16.99 6.38 18.19
C ARG A 578 15.82 5.40 18.13
N GLY A 579 15.08 5.41 17.03
CA GLY A 579 14.00 4.47 16.75
C GLY A 579 14.49 3.22 16.01
N HIS A 580 14.22 2.05 16.60
CA HIS A 580 14.35 0.71 16.01
C HIS A 580 13.39 0.44 14.84
N VAL A 581 13.80 0.35 13.57
CA VAL A 581 12.93 -0.26 12.53
C VAL A 581 13.55 -1.54 12.02
N VAL A 582 12.79 -2.64 12.02
CA VAL A 582 13.28 -3.99 11.72
C VAL A 582 12.39 -4.64 10.67
N LEU A 583 12.92 -4.82 9.47
CA LEU A 583 12.24 -5.52 8.38
C LEU A 583 12.68 -6.99 8.37
N VAL A 584 11.75 -7.92 8.15
CA VAL A 584 12.01 -9.37 8.31
C VAL A 584 12.15 -10.05 6.94
N GLN A 585 13.18 -10.87 6.76
CA GLN A 585 13.36 -11.72 5.57
C GLN A 585 12.17 -12.68 5.39
N THR A 586 11.51 -12.64 4.24
CA THR A 586 10.39 -13.56 3.91
C THR A 586 10.77 -14.54 2.78
N PRO A 587 9.98 -15.59 2.49
CA PRO A 587 10.21 -16.47 1.35
C PRO A 587 10.12 -15.80 -0.04
N TYR A 588 9.69 -14.54 -0.10
CA TYR A 588 9.44 -13.80 -1.34
C TYR A 588 10.17 -12.45 -1.39
N GLU A 589 10.32 -11.76 -0.25
CA GLU A 589 10.90 -10.41 -0.14
C GLU A 589 12.24 -10.46 0.60
N GLY A 590 13.25 -9.76 0.10
CA GLY A 590 14.55 -9.57 0.76
C GLY A 590 14.88 -8.10 1.02
N ALA A 591 16.10 -7.86 1.48
CA ALA A 591 16.58 -6.51 1.80
C ALA A 591 16.58 -5.55 0.59
N GLU A 592 16.70 -6.07 -0.63
CA GLU A 592 16.66 -5.27 -1.86
C GLU A 592 15.27 -4.70 -2.14
N GLU A 593 14.20 -5.49 -1.96
CA GLU A 593 12.82 -5.01 -2.08
C GLU A 593 12.48 -4.00 -0.97
N CYS A 594 12.95 -4.26 0.26
CA CYS A 594 12.84 -3.31 1.37
C CYS A 594 13.47 -1.96 1.04
N CYS A 595 14.69 -1.98 0.52
CA CYS A 595 15.47 -0.78 0.21
C CYS A 595 14.85 0.00 -0.97
N LYS A 596 14.33 -0.70 -1.99
CA LYS A 596 13.57 -0.09 -3.09
C LYS A 596 12.32 0.64 -2.59
N LEU A 597 11.49 0.00 -1.76
CA LEU A 597 10.26 0.62 -1.23
C LEU A 597 10.54 1.83 -0.31
N LEU A 598 11.64 1.80 0.43
CA LEU A 598 12.08 2.91 1.27
C LEU A 598 12.54 4.12 0.43
N PHE A 599 13.22 3.89 -0.69
CA PHE A 599 13.69 4.95 -1.59
C PHE A 599 12.67 5.42 -2.64
N THR A 600 11.48 4.80 -2.74
CA THR A 600 10.35 5.34 -3.54
C THR A 600 9.96 6.76 -3.11
N GLY A 601 10.15 7.09 -1.82
CA GLY A 601 9.76 8.36 -1.25
C GLY A 601 8.28 8.43 -0.86
N VAL A 602 7.90 9.55 -0.24
CA VAL A 602 6.53 9.82 0.23
C VAL A 602 5.59 9.99 -0.95
N GLU A 603 4.40 9.42 -0.88
CA GLU A 603 3.38 9.53 -1.94
C GLU A 603 2.52 10.81 -1.77
N PRO A 604 2.02 11.40 -2.88
CA PRO A 604 1.13 12.57 -2.82
C PRO A 604 -0.26 12.20 -2.31
N LEU A 605 -0.96 13.20 -1.77
CA LEU A 605 -2.39 13.10 -1.49
C LEU A 605 -3.18 13.03 -2.79
N VAL A 606 -4.16 12.13 -2.82
CA VAL A 606 -5.09 11.89 -3.94
C VAL A 606 -6.50 12.05 -3.38
N SER A 607 -7.34 12.82 -4.06
CA SER A 607 -8.76 12.99 -3.67
C SER A 607 -9.51 11.68 -3.87
N GLN A 608 -10.29 11.28 -2.87
CA GLN A 608 -11.23 10.15 -2.94
C GLN A 608 -12.69 10.63 -3.03
N PHE A 609 -12.90 11.91 -3.35
CA PHE A 609 -14.20 12.55 -3.42
C PHE A 609 -15.18 11.78 -4.33
N THR A 610 -16.21 11.25 -3.69
CA THR A 610 -17.28 10.43 -4.28
C THR A 610 -18.63 10.93 -3.74
N ALA A 611 -19.64 11.02 -4.61
CA ALA A 611 -20.96 11.49 -4.17
C ALA A 611 -21.77 10.35 -3.51
N SER A 612 -22.47 10.63 -2.40
CA SER A 612 -23.44 9.70 -1.78
C SER A 612 -24.89 10.16 -2.01
N TYR A 613 -25.87 9.28 -1.78
CA TYR A 613 -27.28 9.68 -1.85
C TYR A 613 -27.62 10.74 -0.79
N GLY A 614 -27.12 10.57 0.44
CA GLY A 614 -27.28 11.53 1.53
C GLY A 614 -26.68 12.89 1.19
N MET A 615 -25.52 12.94 0.50
CA MET A 615 -24.92 14.19 0.02
C MET A 615 -25.80 14.89 -1.02
N VAL A 616 -26.26 14.18 -2.06
CA VAL A 616 -27.10 14.77 -3.12
C VAL A 616 -28.43 15.28 -2.55
N LEU A 617 -29.05 14.53 -1.64
CA LEU A 617 -30.28 14.93 -0.97
C LEU A 617 -30.08 16.16 -0.07
N ASN A 618 -29.07 16.17 0.80
CA ASN A 618 -28.80 17.30 1.71
C ASN A 618 -28.32 18.56 0.98
N LEU A 619 -27.80 18.46 -0.25
CA LEU A 619 -27.46 19.61 -1.08
C LEU A 619 -28.65 20.20 -1.84
N LEU A 620 -29.49 19.38 -2.45
CA LEU A 620 -30.53 19.83 -3.40
C LEU A 620 -31.92 20.04 -2.77
N ALA A 621 -32.17 19.52 -1.56
CA ALA A 621 -33.45 19.71 -0.87
C ALA A 621 -33.71 21.18 -0.50
N GLY A 622 -34.96 21.62 -0.62
CA GLY A 622 -35.38 22.96 -0.23
C GLY A 622 -36.58 22.99 0.72
N ALA A 623 -37.71 22.42 0.27
CA ALA A 623 -38.97 22.49 0.98
C ALA A 623 -39.60 21.10 1.21
N LYS A 624 -40.20 20.93 2.40
CA LYS A 624 -40.96 19.73 2.79
C LYS A 624 -42.35 19.73 2.17
N VAL A 625 -42.83 18.57 1.74
CA VAL A 625 -44.23 18.38 1.28
C VAL A 625 -45.24 18.44 2.45
N THR A 626 -44.78 18.20 3.67
CA THR A 626 -45.58 17.70 4.80
C THR A 626 -46.15 18.79 5.72
N SER A 627 -46.74 19.85 5.16
CA SER A 627 -47.47 20.86 5.97
C SER A 627 -48.72 21.48 5.30
N ARG A 628 -49.77 20.67 5.08
CA ARG A 628 -51.15 21.21 5.03
C ARG A 628 -51.69 21.42 6.44
N SER A 629 -51.17 22.44 7.11
CA SER A 629 -51.86 23.06 8.26
C SER A 629 -52.90 24.04 7.71
N ASN A 630 -54.12 24.01 8.24
CA ASN A 630 -55.16 24.96 7.86
C ASN A 630 -54.92 26.33 8.54
N GLU A 631 -55.50 27.37 7.93
CA GLU A 631 -55.75 28.69 8.53
C GLU A 631 -54.52 29.61 8.80
N ALA A 632 -54.16 30.32 7.74
CA ALA A 632 -53.79 31.75 7.71
C ALA A 632 -52.96 32.37 8.86
N ASN A 633 -51.65 32.56 8.63
CA ASN A 633 -51.11 33.91 8.34
C ASN A 633 -49.66 33.90 7.81
N GLU A 634 -49.26 35.03 7.23
CA GLU A 634 -47.90 35.40 6.78
C GLU A 634 -47.04 34.34 6.05
N MET A 635 -47.11 34.37 4.71
CA MET A 635 -46.24 33.65 3.78
C MET A 635 -44.77 34.16 3.83
N LYS A 636 -44.03 33.86 4.89
CA LYS A 636 -42.56 34.02 4.90
C LYS A 636 -41.96 33.01 3.92
N SER A 637 -41.39 33.50 2.83
CA SER A 637 -40.78 32.66 1.78
C SER A 637 -39.58 31.89 2.32
N VAL A 638 -39.80 30.64 2.71
CA VAL A 638 -38.73 29.69 3.04
C VAL A 638 -37.82 29.56 1.82
N LYS A 639 -36.50 29.66 2.03
CA LYS A 639 -35.53 29.62 0.94
C LYS A 639 -35.68 28.34 0.11
N ALA A 640 -35.62 28.48 -1.22
CA ALA A 640 -35.52 27.33 -2.11
C ALA A 640 -34.22 26.55 -1.83
N GLY A 641 -34.22 25.27 -2.19
CA GLY A 641 -33.01 24.42 -2.15
C GLY A 641 -31.97 24.90 -3.15
N ARG A 642 -30.72 24.44 -3.00
CA ARG A 642 -29.66 24.83 -3.94
C ARG A 642 -29.97 24.30 -5.33
N THR A 643 -29.82 25.16 -6.31
CA THR A 643 -29.89 24.78 -7.73
C THR A 643 -28.78 23.78 -8.08
N LEU A 644 -28.98 23.00 -9.15
CA LEU A 644 -27.92 22.12 -9.68
C LEU A 644 -26.62 22.88 -9.97
N GLU A 645 -26.68 24.15 -10.37
CA GLU A 645 -25.49 24.96 -10.66
C GLU A 645 -24.75 25.41 -9.37
N GLU A 646 -25.47 25.65 -8.28
CA GLU A 646 -24.86 25.92 -6.97
C GLU A 646 -24.25 24.66 -6.35
N ALA A 647 -24.92 23.50 -6.48
CA ALA A 647 -24.35 22.21 -6.08
C ALA A 647 -23.09 21.88 -6.91
N ARG A 648 -23.14 22.11 -8.23
CA ARG A 648 -21.98 21.99 -9.12
C ARG A 648 -20.81 22.85 -8.67
N LYS A 649 -21.05 24.13 -8.37
CA LYS A 649 -20.03 25.09 -7.87
C LYS A 649 -19.44 24.73 -6.50
N LEU A 650 -19.97 23.72 -5.81
CA LEU A 650 -19.40 23.14 -4.59
C LEU A 650 -18.64 21.84 -4.88
N VAL A 651 -19.18 20.96 -5.73
CA VAL A 651 -18.48 19.75 -6.20
C VAL A 651 -17.22 20.10 -7.00
N GLU A 652 -17.25 21.16 -7.81
CA GLU A 652 -16.08 21.70 -8.52
C GLU A 652 -15.00 22.29 -7.58
N ARG A 653 -15.26 22.38 -6.27
CA ARG A 653 -14.27 22.75 -5.24
C ARG A 653 -13.60 21.55 -4.55
N SER A 654 -13.82 20.32 -5.01
CA SER A 654 -13.07 19.16 -4.48
C SER A 654 -11.55 19.32 -4.68
N PHE A 655 -10.77 18.68 -3.82
CA PHE A 655 -9.31 18.68 -3.91
C PHE A 655 -8.85 18.06 -5.22
N GLY A 656 -9.53 17.02 -5.70
CA GLY A 656 -9.27 16.38 -6.99
C GLY A 656 -9.43 17.34 -8.18
N ASN A 657 -10.43 18.22 -8.13
CA ASN A 657 -10.67 19.21 -9.18
C ASN A 657 -9.64 20.36 -9.14
N TYR A 658 -9.13 20.72 -7.96
CA TYR A 658 -8.03 21.67 -7.80
C TYR A 658 -6.70 21.11 -8.32
N VAL A 659 -6.30 19.92 -7.86
CA VAL A 659 -5.07 19.24 -8.33
C VAL A 659 -5.17 18.96 -9.82
N GLY A 660 -6.32 18.47 -10.29
CA GLY A 660 -6.59 18.29 -11.72
C GLY A 660 -6.40 19.58 -12.52
N SER A 661 -6.93 20.71 -12.06
CA SER A 661 -6.76 22.01 -12.73
C SER A 661 -5.31 22.46 -12.81
N ASN A 662 -4.53 22.28 -11.74
CA ASN A 662 -3.11 22.65 -11.70
C ASN A 662 -2.24 21.72 -12.58
N VAL A 663 -2.49 20.42 -12.52
CA VAL A 663 -1.85 19.43 -13.39
C VAL A 663 -2.19 19.68 -14.86
N MET A 664 -3.43 20.08 -15.16
CA MET A 664 -3.88 20.46 -16.50
C MET A 664 -3.20 21.73 -17.02
N LEU A 665 -2.92 22.72 -16.16
CA LEU A 665 -2.12 23.90 -16.52
C LEU A 665 -0.67 23.49 -16.81
N ALA A 666 0.00 22.82 -15.88
CA ALA A 666 1.39 22.39 -16.05
C ALA A 666 1.59 21.45 -17.26
N ALA A 667 0.63 20.56 -17.53
CA ALA A 667 0.65 19.67 -18.69
C ALA A 667 0.40 20.41 -20.01
N LYS A 668 -0.42 21.48 -20.02
CA LYS A 668 -0.56 22.38 -21.18
C LYS A 668 0.74 23.15 -21.44
N ASP A 669 1.37 23.68 -20.40
CA ASP A 669 2.65 24.39 -20.53
C ASP A 669 3.75 23.46 -21.07
N GLU A 670 3.90 22.26 -20.52
CA GLU A 670 4.80 21.23 -21.06
C GLU A 670 4.47 20.84 -22.51
N LEU A 671 3.18 20.75 -22.89
CA LEU A 671 2.80 20.56 -24.29
C LEU A 671 3.25 21.73 -25.17
N THR A 672 3.16 22.99 -24.72
CA THR A 672 3.66 24.13 -25.52
C THR A 672 5.18 24.12 -25.66
N LYS A 673 5.92 23.71 -24.63
CA LYS A 673 7.39 23.53 -24.70
C LYS A 673 7.77 22.42 -25.67
N ILE A 674 7.14 21.26 -25.56
CA ILE A 674 7.38 20.11 -26.45
C ILE A 674 7.00 20.45 -27.90
N ALA A 675 5.92 21.21 -28.13
CA ALA A 675 5.54 21.67 -29.47
C ALA A 675 6.63 22.58 -30.08
N LYS A 676 7.12 23.58 -29.32
CA LYS A 676 8.22 24.46 -29.75
C LYS A 676 9.53 23.70 -30.00
N GLU A 677 9.86 22.72 -29.16
CA GLU A 677 11.05 21.88 -29.36
C GLU A 677 10.92 21.03 -30.64
N ILE A 678 9.75 20.44 -30.89
CA ILE A 678 9.47 19.70 -32.13
C ILE A 678 9.56 20.61 -33.36
N GLU A 679 9.04 21.83 -33.29
CA GLU A 679 9.12 22.81 -34.38
C GLU A 679 10.58 23.17 -34.72
N MET A 680 11.36 23.57 -33.72
CA MET A 680 12.79 23.89 -33.87
C MET A 680 13.60 22.72 -34.44
N LEU A 681 13.43 21.51 -33.88
CA LEU A 681 14.14 20.32 -34.38
C LEU A 681 13.70 19.93 -35.81
N THR A 682 12.43 20.15 -36.17
CA THR A 682 11.94 19.87 -37.53
C THR A 682 12.54 20.84 -38.55
N LEU A 683 12.74 22.12 -38.19
CA LEU A 683 13.47 23.09 -39.03
C LEU A 683 14.94 22.68 -39.24
N GLU A 684 15.62 22.17 -38.21
CA GLU A 684 17.02 21.72 -38.31
C GLU A 684 17.24 20.49 -39.21
N VAL A 685 16.20 19.66 -39.36
CA VAL A 685 16.18 18.39 -40.12
C VAL A 685 15.68 18.59 -41.55
N SER A 686 15.08 19.75 -41.88
CA SER A 686 14.62 20.06 -43.24
C SER A 686 15.70 19.85 -44.30
N ASP A 687 15.34 19.34 -45.48
CA ASP A 687 16.30 19.09 -46.57
C ASP A 687 17.11 20.35 -46.93
N GLU A 688 16.49 21.54 -46.87
CA GLU A 688 17.18 22.82 -47.03
C GLU A 688 18.22 23.10 -45.95
N ALA A 689 17.99 22.69 -44.70
CA ALA A 689 18.96 22.83 -43.62
C ALA A 689 20.09 21.79 -43.77
N ILE A 690 19.79 20.57 -44.21
CA ILE A 690 20.80 19.54 -44.52
C ILE A 690 21.70 19.97 -45.68
N ASP A 691 21.11 20.51 -46.75
CA ASP A 691 21.80 21.08 -47.91
C ASP A 691 22.70 22.25 -47.50
N ARG A 692 22.16 23.25 -46.79
CA ARG A 692 22.94 24.39 -46.25
C ARG A 692 24.06 23.97 -45.28
N LYS A 693 23.85 22.95 -44.44
CA LYS A 693 24.89 22.38 -43.56
C LYS A 693 25.98 21.66 -44.37
N SER A 694 25.59 20.94 -45.43
CA SER A 694 26.50 20.17 -46.29
C SER A 694 27.37 21.07 -47.17
N ARG A 695 26.78 22.06 -47.87
CA ARG A 695 27.52 23.02 -48.72
C ARG A 695 28.50 23.92 -47.95
N LYS A 696 28.34 24.04 -46.63
CA LYS A 696 29.29 24.78 -45.76
C LYS A 696 30.54 23.98 -45.38
N LEU A 697 30.51 22.64 -45.50
CA LEU A 697 31.57 21.74 -45.05
C LEU A 697 32.26 20.99 -46.19
N LEU A 698 31.68 21.03 -47.40
CA LEU A 698 32.13 20.29 -48.58
C LEU A 698 32.36 21.26 -49.74
N SER A 699 33.41 21.03 -50.53
CA SER A 699 33.56 21.71 -51.83
C SER A 699 32.45 21.28 -52.79
N GLU A 700 31.97 22.20 -53.64
CA GLU A 700 30.80 21.95 -54.50
C GLU A 700 30.94 20.67 -55.34
N VAL A 701 32.11 20.43 -55.94
CA VAL A 701 32.40 19.24 -56.76
C VAL A 701 32.25 17.93 -55.97
N ALA A 702 32.68 17.91 -54.70
CA ALA A 702 32.55 16.75 -53.83
C ALA A 702 31.11 16.59 -53.33
N TYR A 703 30.39 17.70 -53.12
CA TYR A 703 28.99 17.66 -52.71
C TYR A 703 28.08 17.14 -53.83
N THR A 704 28.26 17.59 -55.07
CA THR A 704 27.48 17.09 -56.22
C THR A 704 27.74 15.61 -56.49
N GLU A 705 29.01 15.16 -56.48
CA GLU A 705 29.30 13.72 -56.65
C GLU A 705 28.66 12.87 -55.55
N ILE A 706 28.69 13.33 -54.29
CA ILE A 706 28.02 12.63 -53.18
C ILE A 706 26.50 12.64 -53.34
N ALA A 707 25.90 13.74 -53.78
CA ALA A 707 24.44 13.87 -53.96
C ALA A 707 23.93 12.93 -55.06
N ASP A 708 24.56 12.95 -56.24
CA ASP A 708 24.21 12.10 -57.39
C ASP A 708 24.32 10.62 -57.01
N LEU A 709 25.44 10.22 -56.37
CA LEU A 709 25.64 8.85 -55.92
C LEU A 709 24.66 8.41 -54.83
N GLN A 710 24.13 9.34 -54.03
CA GLN A 710 23.06 9.01 -53.09
C GLN A 710 21.73 8.78 -53.80
N GLU A 711 21.38 9.54 -54.85
CA GLU A 711 20.15 9.27 -55.61
C GLU A 711 20.23 7.96 -56.41
N ASP A 712 21.36 7.68 -57.08
CA ASP A 712 21.68 6.37 -57.64
C ASP A 712 21.43 5.27 -56.59
N LEU A 713 21.98 5.45 -55.38
CA LEU A 713 21.81 4.50 -54.29
C LEU A 713 20.35 4.43 -53.79
N ARG A 714 19.54 5.50 -53.85
CA ARG A 714 18.10 5.47 -53.53
C ARG A 714 17.32 4.69 -54.59
N VAL A 715 17.54 4.95 -55.88
CA VAL A 715 16.91 4.24 -57.01
C VAL A 715 17.24 2.75 -56.96
N GLU A 716 18.51 2.40 -56.83
CA GLU A 716 18.97 1.00 -56.84
C GLU A 716 18.52 0.24 -55.57
N LYS A 717 18.35 0.94 -54.43
CA LYS A 717 17.69 0.38 -53.23
C LYS A 717 16.21 0.08 -53.50
N ARG A 718 15.45 0.97 -54.17
CA ARG A 718 14.03 0.78 -54.53
C ARG A 718 13.87 -0.45 -55.43
N LEU A 719 14.66 -0.54 -56.49
CA LEU A 719 14.68 -1.71 -57.40
C LEU A 719 15.02 -3.01 -56.65
N ARG A 720 15.99 -2.98 -55.73
CA ARG A 720 16.33 -4.12 -54.87
C ARG A 720 15.15 -4.57 -53.98
N THR A 721 14.39 -3.64 -53.41
CA THR A 721 13.20 -3.98 -52.61
C THR A 721 12.06 -4.53 -53.46
N GLU A 722 11.93 -4.07 -54.71
CA GLU A 722 10.92 -4.62 -55.63
C GLU A 722 11.29 -6.05 -56.08
N LEU A 723 12.54 -6.29 -56.49
CA LEU A 723 13.02 -7.63 -56.83
C LEU A 723 12.90 -8.60 -55.64
N ARG A 724 13.14 -8.14 -54.40
CA ARG A 724 12.88 -8.95 -53.20
C ARG A 724 11.41 -9.39 -53.12
N LYS A 725 10.46 -8.47 -53.35
CA LYS A 725 9.02 -8.78 -53.33
C LYS A 725 8.62 -9.74 -54.47
N ARG A 726 9.29 -9.67 -55.63
CA ARG A 726 9.11 -10.66 -56.71
C ARG A 726 9.65 -12.05 -56.33
N VAL A 727 10.83 -12.14 -55.68
CA VAL A 727 11.37 -13.40 -55.13
C VAL A 727 10.43 -14.02 -54.10
N GLU A 728 9.93 -13.22 -53.16
CA GLU A 728 9.02 -13.70 -52.11
C GLU A 728 7.67 -14.17 -52.69
N ALA A 729 7.14 -13.49 -53.71
CA ALA A 729 5.95 -13.93 -54.42
C ALA A 729 6.16 -15.26 -55.17
N GLN A 730 7.27 -15.43 -55.89
CA GLN A 730 7.59 -16.69 -56.58
C GLN A 730 7.84 -17.84 -55.59
N ARG A 731 8.47 -17.58 -54.43
CA ARG A 731 8.64 -18.55 -53.34
C ARG A 731 7.30 -19.05 -52.81
N ILE A 732 6.34 -18.14 -52.61
CA ILE A 732 4.98 -18.48 -52.18
C ILE A 732 4.24 -19.29 -53.26
N ALA A 733 4.35 -18.90 -54.54
CA ALA A 733 3.72 -19.61 -55.64
C ALA A 733 4.22 -21.07 -55.76
N ALA A 734 5.52 -21.29 -55.62
CA ALA A 734 6.13 -22.63 -55.62
C ALA A 734 5.76 -23.47 -54.38
N LEU A 735 5.51 -22.85 -53.23
CA LEU A 735 5.09 -23.54 -51.99
C LEU A 735 3.58 -23.81 -51.91
N LYS A 736 2.74 -23.09 -52.68
CA LYS A 736 1.27 -23.22 -52.61
C LYS A 736 0.74 -24.65 -52.85
N PRO A 737 1.27 -25.45 -53.81
CA PRO A 737 0.82 -26.84 -54.01
C PRO A 737 1.12 -27.73 -52.81
N LEU A 738 2.36 -27.68 -52.28
CA LEU A 738 2.77 -28.45 -51.10
C LEU A 738 1.91 -28.11 -49.88
N LEU A 739 1.60 -26.82 -49.67
CA LEU A 739 0.71 -26.36 -48.59
C LEU A 739 -0.74 -26.86 -48.71
N MET A 740 -1.17 -27.34 -49.88
CA MET A 740 -2.50 -27.94 -50.08
C MET A 740 -2.52 -29.46 -49.86
N GLU A 741 -1.38 -30.17 -49.96
CA GLU A 741 -1.32 -31.60 -49.62
C GLU A 741 -1.38 -31.86 -48.09
N PHE A 742 -1.07 -30.84 -47.27
CA PHE A 742 -1.08 -30.93 -45.80
C PHE A 742 -2.47 -30.88 -45.14
N GLU A 743 -3.58 -30.94 -45.88
CA GLU A 743 -4.95 -30.98 -45.29
C GLU A 743 -5.15 -32.15 -44.30
N ASN A 744 -4.37 -33.23 -44.40
CA ASN A 744 -4.45 -34.42 -43.56
C ASN A 744 -3.76 -34.28 -42.17
N GLY A 745 -4.01 -33.19 -41.45
CA GLY A 745 -4.00 -33.19 -39.98
C GLY A 745 -2.79 -32.62 -39.22
N HIS A 746 -1.85 -31.91 -39.87
CA HIS A 746 -0.74 -31.22 -39.18
C HIS A 746 -0.62 -29.73 -39.56
N LEU A 747 -0.33 -28.88 -38.57
CA LEU A 747 -0.30 -27.41 -38.66
C LEU A 747 0.85 -26.90 -39.57
N PRO A 748 0.59 -26.14 -40.66
CA PRO A 748 1.66 -25.72 -41.57
C PRO A 748 2.39 -24.40 -41.23
N PHE A 749 2.00 -23.63 -40.19
CA PHE A 749 2.51 -22.26 -39.97
C PHE A 749 2.80 -21.93 -38.50
N LEU A 750 3.86 -21.17 -38.24
CA LEU A 750 4.25 -20.63 -36.93
C LEU A 750 4.78 -19.18 -37.08
N CYS A 751 4.65 -18.34 -36.05
CA CYS A 751 5.29 -17.01 -36.02
C CYS A 751 6.19 -16.86 -34.78
N LEU A 752 7.49 -16.85 -35.01
CA LEU A 752 8.52 -16.68 -33.98
C LEU A 752 8.82 -15.18 -33.81
N GLN A 753 8.53 -14.59 -32.65
CA GLN A 753 9.02 -13.25 -32.36
C GLN A 753 10.29 -13.30 -31.52
N TYR A 754 11.24 -12.42 -31.83
CA TYR A 754 12.44 -12.23 -31.04
C TYR A 754 12.79 -10.76 -30.85
N LYS A 755 13.42 -10.44 -29.71
CA LYS A 755 14.12 -9.17 -29.49
C LYS A 755 15.62 -9.39 -29.70
N ASP A 756 16.26 -8.45 -30.39
CA ASP A 756 17.73 -8.39 -30.53
C ASP A 756 18.40 -7.70 -29.33
N SER A 757 19.72 -7.60 -29.36
CA SER A 757 20.53 -6.98 -28.31
C SER A 757 20.37 -5.44 -28.20
N GLU A 758 19.72 -4.79 -29.17
CA GLU A 758 19.32 -3.38 -29.09
C GLU A 758 17.86 -3.23 -28.59
N GLY A 759 17.19 -4.35 -28.28
CA GLY A 759 15.81 -4.40 -27.80
C GLY A 759 14.76 -4.28 -28.90
N VAL A 760 15.15 -4.31 -30.18
CA VAL A 760 14.24 -4.18 -31.32
C VAL A 760 13.53 -5.52 -31.56
N GLN A 761 12.22 -5.46 -31.71
CA GLN A 761 11.35 -6.62 -31.85
C GLN A 761 11.15 -6.99 -33.33
N HIS A 762 11.58 -8.20 -33.69
CA HIS A 762 11.49 -8.79 -35.02
C HIS A 762 10.49 -9.95 -34.99
N SER A 763 9.64 -10.05 -36.01
CA SER A 763 8.64 -11.12 -36.14
C SER A 763 8.93 -11.96 -37.38
N LEU A 764 9.31 -13.22 -37.19
CA LEU A 764 9.70 -14.17 -38.22
C LEU A 764 8.60 -15.23 -38.42
N PRO A 765 7.80 -15.15 -39.49
CA PRO A 765 6.93 -16.26 -39.88
C PRO A 765 7.75 -17.42 -40.46
N ALA A 766 7.30 -18.64 -40.18
CA ALA A 766 7.92 -19.90 -40.58
C ALA A 766 6.86 -20.95 -41.00
N VAL A 767 7.24 -21.86 -41.90
CA VAL A 767 6.39 -22.95 -42.41
C VAL A 767 6.85 -24.27 -41.82
N TYR A 768 5.95 -25.02 -41.19
CA TYR A 768 6.20 -26.40 -40.78
C TYR A 768 6.17 -27.32 -42.02
N LEU A 769 7.19 -28.17 -42.16
CA LEU A 769 7.41 -29.00 -43.35
C LEU A 769 7.34 -30.52 -43.07
N GLY A 770 7.22 -30.93 -41.80
CA GLY A 770 7.00 -32.32 -41.42
C GLY A 770 7.98 -32.87 -40.38
N LYS A 771 8.01 -34.20 -40.26
CA LYS A 771 8.91 -34.97 -39.40
C LYS A 771 10.25 -35.21 -40.11
N VAL A 772 11.37 -35.18 -39.39
CA VAL A 772 12.71 -35.39 -39.96
C VAL A 772 12.80 -36.72 -40.72
N ASP A 773 12.14 -37.77 -40.22
CA ASP A 773 12.19 -39.10 -40.82
C ASP A 773 11.56 -39.21 -42.21
N SER A 774 10.67 -38.29 -42.59
CA SER A 774 10.08 -38.23 -43.93
C SER A 774 10.90 -37.41 -44.94
N LEU A 775 12.03 -36.82 -44.52
CA LEU A 775 12.92 -36.06 -45.40
C LEU A 775 14.12 -36.93 -45.81
N ASN A 776 14.31 -37.14 -47.13
CA ASN A 776 15.33 -38.03 -47.71
C ASN A 776 16.79 -37.50 -47.61
N GLY A 777 17.08 -36.62 -46.64
CA GLY A 777 18.42 -36.06 -46.42
C GLY A 777 19.24 -36.89 -45.43
N SER A 778 20.14 -37.75 -45.92
CA SER A 778 21.12 -38.49 -45.09
C SER A 778 21.97 -37.55 -44.22
N LYS A 779 22.39 -36.41 -44.80
CA LYS A 779 23.09 -35.30 -44.14
C LYS A 779 22.29 -34.74 -42.95
N LEU A 780 20.96 -34.69 -43.06
CA LEU A 780 20.04 -34.18 -42.03
C LEU A 780 19.92 -35.14 -40.85
N LYS A 781 19.85 -36.46 -41.10
CA LYS A 781 19.92 -37.46 -40.03
C LYS A 781 21.29 -37.45 -39.33
N ASN A 782 22.38 -37.41 -40.08
CA ASN A 782 23.73 -37.34 -39.51
C ASN A 782 23.95 -36.09 -38.65
N MET A 783 23.29 -34.95 -38.96
CA MET A 783 23.35 -33.74 -38.13
C MET A 783 22.60 -33.85 -36.79
N VAL A 784 21.67 -34.79 -36.64
CA VAL A 784 20.94 -35.04 -35.39
C VAL A 784 21.66 -36.05 -34.50
N PHE A 785 22.31 -37.06 -35.09
CA PHE A 785 23.02 -38.13 -34.36
C PHE A 785 24.51 -37.83 -34.04
N ALA A 786 25.04 -36.65 -34.41
CA ALA A 786 26.47 -36.34 -34.23
C ALA A 786 26.84 -35.79 -32.84
N GLU A 787 25.87 -35.39 -32.00
CA GLU A 787 26.12 -34.76 -30.70
C GLU A 787 25.30 -35.43 -29.58
N ASP A 788 25.68 -36.64 -29.18
CA ASP A 788 25.13 -37.36 -28.01
C ASP A 788 25.54 -36.70 -26.68
N SER A 789 25.02 -35.49 -26.45
CA SER A 789 25.09 -34.74 -25.20
C SER A 789 23.72 -34.20 -24.75
N PHE A 790 22.68 -34.37 -25.58
CA PHE A 790 21.32 -33.86 -25.34
C PHE A 790 20.42 -34.77 -24.49
N ALA A 791 20.96 -35.82 -23.88
CA ALA A 791 20.24 -36.65 -22.91
C ALA A 791 20.02 -35.85 -21.61
N PRO A 792 18.76 -35.57 -21.20
CA PRO A 792 18.52 -34.81 -19.97
C PRO A 792 18.84 -35.67 -18.73
N ASN A 793 19.68 -35.14 -17.83
CA ASN A 793 19.96 -35.80 -16.55
C ASN A 793 18.69 -35.91 -15.69
N VAL A 794 18.08 -37.09 -15.69
CA VAL A 794 16.95 -37.42 -14.81
C VAL A 794 17.46 -37.63 -13.38
N VAL A 795 17.47 -36.55 -12.60
CA VAL A 795 17.60 -36.65 -11.14
C VAL A 795 16.33 -37.34 -10.62
N GLY A 796 16.50 -38.56 -10.08
CA GLY A 796 15.39 -39.47 -9.85
C GLY A 796 14.45 -39.09 -8.72
N THR A 797 13.18 -39.43 -8.89
CA THR A 797 12.25 -39.72 -7.80
C THR A 797 12.05 -41.23 -7.71
N GLU A 798 12.19 -41.80 -6.51
CA GLU A 798 11.97 -43.22 -6.28
C GLU A 798 10.48 -43.59 -6.42
N SER A 799 10.15 -44.48 -7.35
CA SER A 799 8.98 -45.36 -7.25
C SER A 799 9.12 -46.56 -8.19
N SER A 800 9.77 -47.63 -7.74
CA SER A 800 9.77 -48.90 -8.46
C SER A 800 8.37 -49.54 -8.40
N VAL A 801 7.73 -49.70 -9.54
CA VAL A 801 6.64 -50.68 -9.72
C VAL A 801 7.26 -51.89 -10.39
N ASN A 802 7.28 -53.03 -9.71
CA ASN A 802 7.51 -54.31 -10.37
C ASN A 802 6.23 -54.66 -11.15
N ASP A 803 6.26 -54.50 -12.46
CA ASP A 803 5.77 -55.52 -13.39
C ASP A 803 6.37 -55.30 -14.79
N LEU A 804 6.46 -56.37 -15.57
CA LEU A 804 7.30 -56.48 -16.77
C LEU A 804 6.49 -56.34 -18.06
N GLU A 805 6.58 -55.19 -18.75
CA GLU A 805 6.35 -55.10 -20.19
C GLU A 805 7.49 -54.32 -20.89
N MET A 806 7.70 -54.60 -22.18
CA MET A 806 8.87 -54.16 -22.93
C MET A 806 8.74 -52.71 -23.42
N ASP A 807 9.25 -51.77 -22.63
CA ASP A 807 9.51 -50.42 -23.15
C ASP A 807 10.67 -50.47 -24.16
N ARG A 808 10.49 -49.81 -25.31
CA ARG A 808 11.51 -49.75 -26.37
C ARG A 808 12.15 -48.37 -26.32
N ASP A 809 13.43 -48.26 -26.66
CA ASP A 809 14.12 -46.96 -26.73
C ASP A 809 13.33 -45.97 -27.61
N VAL A 810 12.72 -44.98 -26.96
CA VAL A 810 11.91 -43.95 -27.64
C VAL A 810 12.87 -42.88 -28.17
N GLU A 811 13.43 -43.11 -29.35
CA GLU A 811 14.16 -42.09 -30.09
C GLU A 811 13.32 -40.79 -30.15
N PRO A 812 13.86 -39.64 -29.70
CA PRO A 812 13.10 -38.40 -29.61
C PRO A 812 12.79 -37.90 -31.03
N SER A 813 11.54 -38.07 -31.48
CA SER A 813 11.24 -37.79 -32.88
C SER A 813 11.15 -36.28 -33.17
N TYR A 814 11.95 -35.85 -34.15
CA TYR A 814 12.17 -34.44 -34.47
C TYR A 814 11.34 -33.99 -35.68
N TYR A 815 11.01 -32.71 -35.69
CA TYR A 815 10.15 -32.03 -36.65
C TYR A 815 10.81 -30.76 -37.15
N VAL A 816 10.42 -30.29 -38.33
CA VAL A 816 11.15 -29.26 -39.07
C VAL A 816 10.24 -28.12 -39.53
N ALA A 817 10.71 -26.88 -39.37
CA ALA A 817 10.13 -25.71 -40.02
C ALA A 817 11.19 -24.85 -40.75
N LEU A 818 10.77 -24.12 -41.77
CA LEU A 818 11.58 -23.20 -42.58
C LEU A 818 11.13 -21.76 -42.37
N GLY A 819 12.05 -20.90 -41.93
CA GLY A 819 11.82 -19.47 -41.72
C GLY A 819 11.72 -18.67 -43.01
N SER A 820 11.07 -17.50 -42.93
CA SER A 820 11.03 -16.50 -44.01
C SER A 820 12.43 -15.96 -44.36
N ASP A 821 13.35 -15.94 -43.40
CA ASP A 821 14.80 -15.67 -43.55
C ASP A 821 15.60 -16.81 -44.23
N ASN A 822 14.95 -17.95 -44.49
CA ASN A 822 15.51 -19.17 -45.07
C ASN A 822 16.41 -20.00 -44.12
N THR A 823 16.27 -19.80 -42.79
CA THR A 823 16.86 -20.68 -41.76
C THR A 823 15.93 -21.86 -41.43
N TRP A 824 16.50 -22.97 -40.96
CA TRP A 824 15.75 -24.17 -40.61
C TRP A 824 15.72 -24.36 -39.08
N TYR A 825 14.54 -24.67 -38.56
CA TYR A 825 14.23 -24.80 -37.12
C TYR A 825 13.79 -26.24 -36.79
N LEU A 826 14.32 -26.79 -35.69
CA LEU A 826 14.01 -28.14 -35.23
C LEU A 826 13.06 -28.10 -34.01
N PHE A 827 12.10 -29.02 -33.93
CA PHE A 827 11.15 -29.12 -32.81
C PHE A 827 11.01 -30.58 -32.36
N THR A 828 10.77 -30.81 -31.06
CA THR A 828 10.53 -32.16 -30.54
C THR A 828 9.04 -32.52 -30.56
N GLU A 829 8.72 -33.79 -30.75
CA GLU A 829 7.34 -34.32 -30.70
C GLU A 829 6.61 -33.92 -29.40
N LYS A 830 7.34 -33.92 -28.27
CA LYS A 830 6.84 -33.53 -26.95
C LYS A 830 6.39 -32.06 -26.91
N TRP A 831 7.13 -31.15 -27.55
CA TRP A 831 6.78 -29.73 -27.63
C TRP A 831 5.50 -29.52 -28.46
N ILE A 832 5.44 -30.12 -29.65
CA ILE A 832 4.26 -30.03 -30.54
C ILE A 832 3.02 -30.59 -29.84
N LYS A 833 3.11 -31.79 -29.24
CA LYS A 833 2.00 -32.39 -28.47
C LYS A 833 1.59 -31.58 -27.23
N THR A 834 2.49 -30.79 -26.65
CA THR A 834 2.17 -29.91 -25.51
C THR A 834 1.39 -28.68 -25.97
N MET A 835 1.85 -27.98 -27.01
CA MET A 835 1.12 -26.87 -27.64
C MET A 835 -0.29 -27.31 -28.08
N TYR A 836 -0.41 -28.49 -28.71
CA TYR A 836 -1.69 -29.04 -29.16
C TYR A 836 -2.67 -29.40 -28.02
N ARG A 837 -2.18 -29.60 -26.79
CA ARG A 837 -3.00 -29.93 -25.61
C ARG A 837 -3.35 -28.74 -24.72
N THR A 838 -2.52 -27.69 -24.71
CA THR A 838 -2.60 -26.60 -23.73
C THR A 838 -2.98 -25.25 -24.33
N GLY A 839 -2.78 -25.05 -25.64
CA GLY A 839 -2.81 -23.71 -26.23
C GLY A 839 -1.63 -22.84 -25.76
N LEU A 840 -1.64 -21.56 -26.15
CA LEU A 840 -0.64 -20.59 -25.69
C LEU A 840 -1.09 -19.96 -24.35
N PRO A 841 -0.18 -19.75 -23.36
CA PRO A 841 -0.59 -19.37 -21.99
C PRO A 841 -1.28 -18.01 -21.79
N ASN A 842 -1.44 -17.19 -22.84
CA ASN A 842 -1.82 -15.77 -22.74
C ASN A 842 -3.02 -15.34 -23.60
N VAL A 843 -3.75 -16.26 -24.26
CA VAL A 843 -4.97 -15.90 -25.01
C VAL A 843 -6.12 -16.85 -24.67
N ALA A 844 -7.17 -16.31 -24.06
CA ALA A 844 -8.44 -17.01 -23.89
C ALA A 844 -9.26 -16.89 -25.19
N LEU A 845 -9.53 -18.01 -25.85
CA LEU A 845 -10.44 -18.07 -27.00
C LEU A 845 -11.88 -17.83 -26.53
N ALA A 846 -12.62 -16.97 -27.23
CA ALA A 846 -14.02 -16.73 -26.93
C ALA A 846 -14.89 -17.87 -27.51
N GLN A 847 -16.03 -18.13 -26.87
CA GLN A 847 -16.90 -19.25 -27.24
C GLN A 847 -17.74 -18.92 -28.49
N GLY A 848 -17.09 -18.91 -29.66
CA GLY A 848 -17.72 -18.62 -30.95
C GLY A 848 -16.74 -18.42 -32.12
N ASP A 849 -15.43 -18.31 -31.88
CA ASP A 849 -14.43 -18.06 -32.92
C ASP A 849 -14.29 -19.24 -33.91
N ALA A 850 -14.07 -18.93 -35.20
CA ALA A 850 -13.90 -19.93 -36.24
C ALA A 850 -12.62 -20.76 -36.05
N LEU A 851 -12.67 -22.06 -36.37
CA LEU A 851 -11.54 -22.95 -36.12
C LEU A 851 -10.37 -22.58 -37.05
N PRO A 852 -9.09 -22.65 -36.59
CA PRO A 852 -7.93 -22.22 -37.38
C PRO A 852 -7.85 -22.80 -38.80
N ARG A 853 -8.34 -24.03 -38.98
CA ARG A 853 -8.46 -24.72 -40.29
C ARG A 853 -9.35 -23.98 -41.31
N GLU A 854 -10.46 -23.38 -40.86
CA GLU A 854 -11.42 -22.67 -41.70
C GLU A 854 -10.88 -21.30 -42.11
N ILE A 855 -10.23 -20.61 -41.16
CA ILE A 855 -9.51 -19.35 -41.41
C ILE A 855 -8.35 -19.59 -42.41
N MET A 856 -7.62 -20.70 -42.25
CA MET A 856 -6.51 -21.04 -43.16
C MET A 856 -6.98 -21.28 -44.59
N ARG A 857 -8.12 -21.95 -44.80
CA ARG A 857 -8.76 -22.12 -46.11
C ARG A 857 -9.10 -20.76 -46.74
N MET A 858 -9.77 -19.88 -45.99
CA MET A 858 -10.07 -18.49 -46.41
C MET A 858 -8.84 -17.63 -46.74
N LEU A 859 -7.65 -17.99 -46.24
CA LEU A 859 -6.39 -17.31 -46.57
C LEU A 859 -5.72 -17.93 -47.80
N LEU A 860 -5.75 -19.26 -47.95
CA LEU A 860 -5.21 -19.97 -49.13
C LEU A 860 -5.98 -19.62 -50.42
N ASP A 861 -7.28 -19.36 -50.32
CA ASP A 861 -8.13 -18.96 -51.46
C ASP A 861 -7.91 -17.50 -51.92
N LYS A 862 -7.20 -16.66 -51.14
CA LYS A 862 -6.88 -15.28 -51.53
C LYS A 862 -5.61 -15.22 -52.38
N GLU A 863 -5.73 -14.65 -53.59
CA GLU A 863 -4.69 -14.64 -54.62
C GLU A 863 -3.42 -13.83 -54.25
N GLU A 864 -3.50 -12.97 -53.23
CA GLU A 864 -2.46 -12.00 -52.82
C GLU A 864 -1.71 -12.40 -51.53
N MET A 865 -1.34 -13.67 -51.36
CA MET A 865 -0.51 -14.14 -50.23
C MET A 865 0.83 -13.38 -50.16
N LYS A 866 1.07 -12.66 -49.05
CA LYS A 866 2.29 -11.88 -48.76
C LYS A 866 2.59 -11.98 -47.25
N TRP A 867 3.81 -12.35 -46.88
CA TRP A 867 4.24 -12.51 -45.46
C TRP A 867 3.98 -11.26 -44.60
N GLU A 868 4.19 -10.08 -45.18
CA GLU A 868 3.91 -8.76 -44.58
C GLU A 868 2.42 -8.57 -44.21
N LYS A 869 1.48 -9.15 -44.98
CA LYS A 869 0.04 -9.07 -44.71
C LYS A 869 -0.43 -10.06 -43.65
N LEU A 870 0.17 -11.23 -43.58
CA LEU A 870 -0.12 -12.26 -42.56
C LEU A 870 0.27 -11.77 -41.16
N THR A 871 1.49 -11.26 -41.01
CA THR A 871 2.02 -10.72 -39.76
C THR A 871 1.29 -9.46 -39.27
N ALA A 872 0.72 -8.67 -40.19
CA ALA A 872 -0.08 -7.48 -39.86
C ALA A 872 -1.59 -7.74 -39.70
N SER A 873 -2.05 -9.00 -39.78
CA SER A 873 -3.46 -9.35 -39.56
C SER A 873 -3.77 -9.54 -38.08
N GLU A 874 -5.03 -9.29 -37.68
CA GLU A 874 -5.51 -9.47 -36.29
C GLU A 874 -5.22 -10.89 -35.77
N PHE A 875 -5.40 -11.89 -36.63
CA PHE A 875 -5.13 -13.31 -36.33
C PHE A 875 -3.63 -13.67 -36.31
N GLY A 876 -2.77 -12.84 -36.91
CA GLY A 876 -1.32 -12.98 -36.79
C GLY A 876 -0.83 -12.78 -35.35
N CYS A 877 -1.52 -11.93 -34.57
CA CYS A 877 -1.21 -11.68 -33.16
C CYS A 877 -1.63 -12.84 -32.24
N LEU A 878 -2.70 -13.58 -32.59
CA LEU A 878 -3.28 -14.66 -31.78
C LEU A 878 -2.35 -15.88 -31.58
N TRP A 879 -1.32 -16.03 -32.42
CA TRP A 879 -0.35 -17.13 -32.36
C TRP A 879 1.10 -16.64 -32.15
N CYS A 880 1.27 -15.47 -31.53
CA CYS A 880 2.58 -14.91 -31.22
C CYS A 880 3.12 -15.37 -29.86
N MET A 881 4.39 -15.78 -29.83
CA MET A 881 5.18 -15.95 -28.61
C MET A 881 6.23 -14.82 -28.52
N GLU A 882 6.18 -14.00 -27.47
CA GLU A 882 7.24 -13.04 -27.14
C GLU A 882 8.34 -13.70 -26.28
N ALA A 883 9.56 -13.79 -26.81
CA ALA A 883 10.78 -14.14 -26.06
C ALA A 883 12.02 -13.54 -26.78
N SER A 884 13.18 -13.35 -26.13
CA SER A 884 14.40 -12.90 -26.86
C SER A 884 14.98 -14.05 -27.70
N LEU A 885 15.80 -13.76 -28.71
CA LEU A 885 16.43 -14.82 -29.53
C LEU A 885 17.26 -15.79 -28.65
N GLU A 886 17.94 -15.24 -27.65
CA GLU A 886 18.69 -15.97 -26.62
C GLU A 886 17.78 -16.86 -25.75
N THR A 887 16.56 -16.40 -25.47
CA THR A 887 15.58 -17.18 -24.70
C THR A 887 15.19 -18.46 -25.45
N TRP A 888 14.98 -18.39 -26.77
CA TRP A 888 14.62 -19.55 -27.59
C TRP A 888 15.75 -20.58 -27.66
N SER A 889 17.01 -20.16 -27.77
CA SER A 889 18.14 -21.09 -27.82
C SER A 889 18.39 -21.80 -26.48
N TRP A 890 18.30 -21.09 -25.35
CA TRP A 890 18.59 -21.68 -24.03
C TRP A 890 17.41 -22.41 -23.37
N SER A 891 16.16 -22.04 -23.63
CA SER A 891 15.00 -22.67 -22.95
C SER A 891 14.51 -23.97 -23.59
N LEU A 892 14.95 -24.29 -24.81
CA LEU A 892 14.44 -25.43 -25.60
C LEU A 892 15.53 -26.30 -26.26
N ASN A 893 16.82 -25.92 -26.21
CA ASN A 893 17.92 -26.60 -26.93
C ASN A 893 17.59 -26.87 -28.42
N VAL A 894 16.96 -25.90 -29.10
CA VAL A 894 16.66 -25.99 -30.53
C VAL A 894 17.88 -25.53 -31.34
N PRO A 895 18.52 -26.42 -32.11
CA PRO A 895 19.58 -25.99 -33.03
C PRO A 895 18.97 -25.16 -34.17
N VAL A 896 19.36 -23.90 -34.26
CA VAL A 896 19.13 -23.07 -35.45
C VAL A 896 20.16 -23.49 -36.49
N LEU A 897 19.72 -24.19 -37.53
CA LEU A 897 20.61 -24.70 -38.57
C LEU A 897 21.08 -23.55 -39.47
N ASN A 898 22.31 -23.08 -39.21
CA ASN A 898 22.98 -22.04 -39.98
C ASN A 898 23.21 -22.48 -41.43
N SER A 899 22.30 -22.05 -42.31
CA SER A 899 22.41 -22.08 -43.78
C SER A 899 22.97 -23.37 -44.40
N LEU A 900 22.08 -24.24 -44.87
CA LEU A 900 22.46 -25.27 -45.85
C LEU A 900 23.18 -24.65 -47.05
N SER A 901 24.15 -25.40 -47.58
CA SER A 901 24.99 -24.99 -48.71
C SER A 901 24.18 -24.81 -50.00
N GLU A 902 24.62 -23.94 -50.92
CA GLU A 902 23.94 -23.68 -52.21
C GLU A 902 23.90 -24.91 -53.16
N SER A 903 24.36 -26.08 -52.72
CA SER A 903 24.32 -27.37 -53.42
C SER A 903 23.39 -28.41 -52.77
N ASP A 904 22.63 -28.07 -51.73
CA ASP A 904 21.71 -29.00 -51.06
C ASP A 904 20.35 -29.04 -51.79
N GLU A 905 20.20 -29.96 -52.74
CA GLU A 905 19.03 -30.17 -53.63
C GLU A 905 17.75 -30.68 -52.93
N LEU A 906 17.40 -30.16 -51.76
CA LEU A 906 16.31 -30.66 -50.92
C LEU A 906 14.89 -30.20 -51.33
N LEU A 907 14.77 -29.28 -52.30
CA LEU A 907 13.50 -28.89 -52.93
C LEU A 907 13.71 -28.55 -54.41
N HIS A 908 13.01 -29.22 -55.32
CA HIS A 908 12.88 -28.80 -56.72
C HIS A 908 11.97 -27.57 -56.82
N MET A 909 12.48 -26.41 -56.40
CA MET A 909 11.81 -25.13 -56.57
C MET A 909 11.73 -24.78 -58.06
N SER A 910 10.60 -24.21 -58.50
CA SER A 910 10.34 -23.88 -59.90
C SER A 910 11.38 -22.93 -60.50
N GLU A 911 11.81 -23.18 -61.74
CA GLU A 911 12.81 -22.37 -62.48
C GLU A 911 12.63 -20.84 -62.38
N PRO A 912 11.42 -20.23 -62.44
CA PRO A 912 11.24 -18.79 -62.28
C PRO A 912 11.61 -18.23 -60.89
N TYR A 913 11.63 -19.06 -59.85
CA TYR A 913 12.10 -18.67 -58.51
C TYR A 913 13.62 -18.51 -58.50
N CYS A 914 14.36 -19.45 -59.12
CA CYS A 914 15.82 -19.37 -59.23
C CYS A 914 16.25 -18.13 -60.02
N GLU A 915 15.62 -17.88 -61.18
CA GLU A 915 15.88 -16.69 -62.00
C GLU A 915 15.58 -15.37 -61.24
N ALA A 916 14.52 -15.35 -60.41
CA ALA A 916 14.21 -14.20 -59.56
C ALA A 916 15.26 -14.01 -58.45
N VAL A 917 15.71 -15.10 -57.81
CA VAL A 917 16.74 -15.08 -56.76
C VAL A 917 18.06 -14.55 -57.31
N ASP A 918 18.50 -14.98 -58.49
CA ASP A 918 19.77 -14.55 -59.05
C ASP A 918 19.74 -13.08 -59.49
N ARG A 919 18.65 -12.61 -60.12
CA ARG A 919 18.43 -11.16 -60.35
C ARG A 919 18.48 -10.35 -59.05
N TYR A 920 17.95 -10.88 -57.96
CA TYR A 920 18.06 -10.24 -56.64
C TYR A 920 19.49 -10.28 -56.06
N LYS A 921 20.25 -11.38 -56.25
CA LYS A 921 21.68 -11.47 -55.89
C LYS A 921 22.50 -10.44 -56.66
N GLU A 922 22.31 -10.32 -57.98
CA GLU A 922 22.96 -9.31 -58.82
C GLU A 922 22.65 -7.89 -58.34
N GLN A 923 21.38 -7.56 -58.11
CA GLN A 923 20.98 -6.24 -57.64
C GLN A 923 21.49 -5.93 -56.22
N ARG A 924 21.53 -6.93 -55.33
CA ARG A 924 22.18 -6.82 -54.00
C ARG A 924 23.67 -6.50 -54.16
N ASN A 925 24.35 -7.13 -55.11
CA ASN A 925 25.76 -6.88 -55.42
C ASN A 925 25.99 -5.50 -56.04
N LYS A 926 25.09 -5.02 -56.91
CA LYS A 926 25.11 -3.66 -57.48
C LYS A 926 24.99 -2.58 -56.40
N VAL A 927 24.01 -2.72 -55.51
CA VAL A 927 23.84 -1.84 -54.33
C VAL A 927 25.05 -1.91 -53.38
N ALA A 928 25.68 -3.07 -53.21
CA ALA A 928 26.90 -3.20 -52.41
C ALA A 928 28.12 -2.53 -53.06
N ARG A 929 28.25 -2.59 -54.39
CA ARG A 929 29.29 -1.86 -55.16
C ARG A 929 29.11 -0.34 -55.03
N LEU A 930 27.89 0.18 -55.18
CA LEU A 930 27.59 1.61 -55.00
C LEU A 930 27.90 2.09 -53.58
N LYS A 931 27.49 1.36 -52.53
CA LYS A 931 27.90 1.66 -51.15
C LYS A 931 29.42 1.75 -50.98
N LYS A 932 30.18 0.84 -51.61
CA LYS A 932 31.66 0.86 -51.59
C LYS A 932 32.27 2.01 -52.40
N ARG A 933 31.62 2.50 -53.46
CA ARG A 933 32.01 3.70 -54.21
C ARG A 933 31.82 4.95 -53.35
N ILE A 934 30.61 5.17 -52.82
CA ILE A 934 30.26 6.30 -51.95
C ILE A 934 31.19 6.38 -50.73
N ALA A 935 31.50 5.25 -50.10
CA ALA A 935 32.40 5.20 -48.94
C ALA A 935 33.87 5.56 -49.24
N ARG A 936 34.25 5.74 -50.52
CA ARG A 936 35.57 6.16 -50.97
C ARG A 936 35.60 7.61 -51.48
N THR A 937 34.44 8.25 -51.68
CA THR A 937 34.34 9.63 -52.15
C THR A 937 34.88 10.61 -51.09
N GLN A 938 35.65 11.61 -51.54
CA GLN A 938 36.22 12.63 -50.66
C GLN A 938 35.10 13.44 -49.99
N GLY A 939 35.23 13.74 -48.69
CA GLY A 939 34.20 14.43 -47.91
C GLY A 939 33.04 13.54 -47.38
N PHE A 940 32.92 12.29 -47.83
CA PHE A 940 31.81 11.43 -47.38
C PHE A 940 31.80 11.16 -45.87
N LYS A 941 32.95 11.26 -45.19
CA LYS A 941 33.03 11.15 -43.72
C LYS A 941 32.33 12.31 -43.00
N GLU A 942 32.47 13.55 -43.46
CA GLU A 942 31.74 14.70 -42.92
C GLU A 942 30.24 14.58 -43.26
N TYR A 943 29.91 14.31 -44.52
CA TYR A 943 28.51 14.15 -44.96
C TYR A 943 27.77 13.04 -44.18
N LYS A 944 28.44 11.91 -43.90
CA LYS A 944 27.89 10.84 -43.07
C LYS A 944 27.60 11.32 -41.64
N LYS A 945 28.47 12.13 -41.02
CA LYS A 945 28.20 12.70 -39.68
C LYS A 945 26.94 13.56 -39.68
N ILE A 946 26.71 14.36 -40.72
CA ILE A 946 25.49 15.17 -40.86
C ILE A 946 24.26 14.25 -40.91
N ILE A 947 24.28 13.22 -41.77
CA ILE A 947 23.16 12.25 -41.91
C ILE A 947 22.91 11.41 -40.65
N ASP A 948 23.95 11.02 -39.92
CA ASP A 948 23.78 10.23 -38.70
C ASP A 948 23.30 11.11 -37.52
N MET A 949 23.65 12.40 -37.51
CA MET A 949 23.04 13.40 -36.62
C MET A 949 21.58 13.67 -36.97
N THR A 950 21.21 13.82 -38.25
CA THR A 950 19.81 14.12 -38.62
C THR A 950 18.86 13.00 -38.22
N LYS A 951 19.27 11.73 -38.37
CA LYS A 951 18.51 10.56 -37.84
C LYS A 951 18.33 10.61 -36.33
N LEU A 952 19.38 11.01 -35.59
CA LEU A 952 19.32 11.09 -34.13
C LEU A 952 18.31 12.18 -33.70
N THR A 953 18.26 13.31 -34.43
CA THR A 953 17.20 14.31 -34.26
C THR A 953 15.82 13.85 -34.74
N GLU A 954 15.69 13.08 -35.83
CA GLU A 954 14.42 12.47 -36.25
C GLU A 954 13.88 11.51 -35.18
N GLU A 955 14.75 10.69 -34.58
CA GLU A 955 14.40 9.84 -33.45
C GLU A 955 13.99 10.66 -32.23
N LYS A 956 14.70 11.75 -31.91
CA LYS A 956 14.31 12.67 -30.84
C LYS A 956 12.92 13.27 -31.09
N ILE A 957 12.64 13.75 -32.32
CA ILE A 957 11.31 14.22 -32.73
C ILE A 957 10.25 13.12 -32.59
N LYS A 958 10.56 11.87 -32.99
CA LYS A 958 9.64 10.72 -32.87
C LYS A 958 9.33 10.39 -31.40
N ARG A 959 10.35 10.43 -30.53
CA ARG A 959 10.21 10.25 -29.06
C ARG A 959 9.40 11.39 -28.43
N LEU A 960 9.63 12.64 -28.84
CA LEU A 960 8.87 13.82 -28.38
C LEU A 960 7.41 13.80 -28.83
N LYS A 961 7.13 13.45 -30.10
CA LYS A 961 5.75 13.28 -30.59
C LYS A 961 5.00 12.17 -29.85
N ALA A 962 5.69 11.07 -29.49
CA ALA A 962 5.12 10.03 -28.64
C ALA A 962 4.88 10.50 -27.18
N ARG A 963 5.78 11.28 -26.59
CA ARG A 963 5.59 11.92 -25.26
C ARG A 963 4.40 12.88 -25.28
N SER A 964 4.31 13.74 -26.29
CA SER A 964 3.20 14.68 -26.49
C SER A 964 1.86 13.95 -26.58
N LYS A 965 1.71 12.94 -27.45
CA LYS A 965 0.46 12.17 -27.57
C LYS A 965 0.05 11.53 -26.23
N ARG A 966 0.99 10.92 -25.49
CA ARG A 966 0.71 10.37 -24.15
C ARG A 966 0.22 11.43 -23.16
N LEU A 967 0.76 12.65 -23.24
CA LEU A 967 0.37 13.76 -22.36
C LEU A 967 -1.01 14.33 -22.73
N THR A 968 -1.34 14.45 -24.02
CA THR A 968 -2.69 14.81 -24.50
C THR A 968 -3.73 13.78 -24.08
N ASN A 969 -3.48 12.48 -24.32
CA ASN A 969 -4.36 11.40 -23.88
C ASN A 969 -4.55 11.39 -22.34
N ARG A 970 -3.57 11.84 -21.56
CA ARG A 970 -3.68 11.96 -20.09
C ARG A 970 -4.46 13.21 -19.65
N ILE A 971 -4.33 14.32 -20.38
CA ILE A 971 -5.16 15.53 -20.21
C ILE A 971 -6.64 15.20 -20.41
N GLU A 972 -6.97 14.43 -21.46
CA GLU A 972 -8.34 13.96 -21.76
C GLU A 972 -8.91 13.01 -20.69
N GLN A 973 -8.06 12.45 -19.83
CA GLN A 973 -8.46 11.56 -18.72
C GLN A 973 -8.62 12.31 -17.38
N ILE A 974 -8.24 13.59 -17.28
CA ILE A 974 -8.33 14.40 -16.06
C ILE A 974 -9.58 15.30 -16.13
N GLU A 975 -10.72 14.73 -16.56
CA GLU A 975 -12.04 15.36 -16.39
C GLU A 975 -12.57 15.18 -14.96
N PRO A 976 -13.37 16.13 -14.43
CA PRO A 976 -13.87 16.12 -13.05
C PRO A 976 -14.93 15.02 -12.81
N SER A 977 -14.50 13.83 -12.40
CA SER A 977 -15.35 12.65 -12.19
C SER A 977 -16.52 12.87 -11.22
N GLY A 978 -16.27 13.54 -10.09
CA GLY A 978 -17.26 13.69 -9.01
C GLY A 978 -18.55 14.40 -9.42
N TRP A 979 -18.53 15.30 -10.40
CA TRP A 979 -19.76 15.92 -10.92
C TRP A 979 -20.55 14.97 -11.84
N LYS A 980 -19.85 14.11 -12.59
CA LYS A 980 -20.48 13.05 -13.39
C LYS A 980 -21.21 12.05 -12.49
N GLU A 981 -20.54 11.59 -11.43
CA GLU A 981 -21.13 10.70 -10.41
C GLU A 981 -22.34 11.33 -9.72
N PHE A 982 -22.22 12.60 -9.30
CA PHE A 982 -23.34 13.37 -8.72
C PHE A 982 -24.57 13.38 -9.64
N LEU A 983 -24.39 13.57 -10.95
CA LEU A 983 -25.49 13.53 -11.91
C LEU A 983 -26.11 12.12 -12.04
N LEU A 984 -25.30 11.05 -12.14
CA LEU A 984 -25.81 9.68 -12.22
C LEU A 984 -26.65 9.31 -10.97
N ILE A 985 -26.16 9.68 -9.79
CA ILE A 985 -26.85 9.47 -8.50
C ILE A 985 -28.13 10.31 -8.42
N SER A 986 -28.12 11.55 -8.94
CA SER A 986 -29.32 12.38 -9.00
C SER A 986 -30.43 11.75 -9.87
N ASN A 987 -30.08 11.07 -10.97
CA ASN A 987 -31.05 10.39 -11.83
C ASN A 987 -31.76 9.23 -11.08
N VAL A 988 -31.01 8.45 -10.28
CA VAL A 988 -31.58 7.40 -9.41
C VAL A 988 -32.53 8.00 -8.37
N ILE A 989 -32.11 9.08 -7.69
CA ILE A 989 -32.92 9.84 -6.72
C ILE A 989 -34.23 10.36 -7.32
N HIS A 990 -34.19 10.81 -8.57
CA HIS A 990 -35.36 11.32 -9.28
C HIS A 990 -36.32 10.19 -9.69
N GLU A 991 -35.82 9.12 -10.31
CA GLU A 991 -36.64 8.01 -10.78
C GLU A 991 -37.30 7.25 -9.61
N ILE A 992 -36.60 7.08 -8.49
CA ILE A 992 -37.16 6.46 -7.27
C ILE A 992 -38.07 7.41 -6.46
N ARG A 993 -38.22 8.67 -6.91
CA ARG A 993 -39.01 9.72 -6.26
C ARG A 993 -38.60 9.96 -4.80
N ALA A 994 -37.30 10.09 -4.56
CA ALA A 994 -36.76 10.60 -3.28
C ALA A 994 -36.73 12.14 -3.27
N LEU A 995 -36.40 12.78 -4.40
CA LEU A 995 -36.42 14.23 -4.61
C LEU A 995 -36.87 14.54 -6.05
N ASP A 996 -37.72 15.55 -6.25
CA ASP A 996 -37.87 16.16 -7.57
C ASP A 996 -36.85 17.30 -7.73
N ILE A 997 -35.87 17.07 -8.60
CA ILE A 997 -34.76 17.98 -8.89
C ILE A 997 -35.26 19.31 -9.47
N ASN A 998 -36.38 19.31 -10.20
CA ASN A 998 -36.89 20.50 -10.89
C ASN A 998 -37.61 21.48 -9.95
N THR A 999 -38.21 20.96 -8.87
CA THR A 999 -38.98 21.75 -7.90
C THR A 999 -38.29 21.88 -6.54
N HIS A 1000 -37.16 21.19 -6.33
CA HIS A 1000 -36.44 21.08 -5.05
C HIS A 1000 -37.31 20.54 -3.90
N VAL A 1001 -38.36 19.80 -4.24
CA VAL A 1001 -39.32 19.18 -3.33
C VAL A 1001 -38.84 17.80 -2.93
N ILE A 1002 -38.55 17.63 -1.64
CA ILE A 1002 -38.12 16.35 -1.07
C ILE A 1002 -39.36 15.51 -0.72
N PHE A 1003 -39.40 14.27 -1.21
CA PHE A 1003 -40.45 13.31 -0.87
C PHE A 1003 -40.11 12.61 0.45
N PRO A 1004 -41.07 12.01 1.17
CA PRO A 1004 -40.78 11.40 2.47
C PRO A 1004 -39.74 10.27 2.44
N LEU A 1005 -39.57 9.56 1.31
CA LEU A 1005 -38.43 8.63 1.13
C LEU A 1005 -37.08 9.36 1.18
N GLY A 1006 -36.98 10.52 0.53
CA GLY A 1006 -35.82 11.39 0.58
C GLY A 1006 -35.63 12.02 1.95
N GLU A 1007 -36.69 12.42 2.66
CA GLU A 1007 -36.57 12.96 4.03
C GLU A 1007 -35.94 11.92 4.97
N THR A 1008 -36.37 10.65 4.91
CA THR A 1008 -35.75 9.57 5.68
C THR A 1008 -34.32 9.27 5.22
N ALA A 1009 -34.06 9.23 3.90
CA ALA A 1009 -32.74 8.96 3.34
C ALA A 1009 -31.71 10.08 3.58
N ALA A 1010 -32.14 11.33 3.70
CA ALA A 1010 -31.27 12.46 4.05
C ALA A 1010 -30.89 12.48 5.54
N ALA A 1011 -31.72 11.86 6.40
CA ALA A 1011 -31.56 11.86 7.86
C ALA A 1011 -30.86 10.62 8.42
N ILE A 1012 -30.89 9.48 7.70
CA ILE A 1012 -30.21 8.24 8.09
C ILE A 1012 -28.74 8.21 7.67
N ARG A 1013 -27.91 7.53 8.44
CA ARG A 1013 -26.49 7.30 8.16
C ARG A 1013 -26.23 5.82 7.91
N GLY A 1014 -25.64 5.51 6.76
CA GLY A 1014 -25.21 4.17 6.36
C GLY A 1014 -24.48 4.20 5.02
N GLU A 1015 -24.07 3.04 4.52
CA GLU A 1015 -23.32 2.89 3.25
C GLU A 1015 -24.22 3.05 2.01
N ASN A 1016 -25.55 2.89 2.16
CA ASN A 1016 -26.55 3.19 1.13
C ASN A 1016 -27.83 3.73 1.80
N GLU A 1017 -27.97 5.05 1.83
CA GLU A 1017 -29.00 5.73 2.62
C GLU A 1017 -30.42 5.52 2.06
N ILE A 1018 -30.54 5.36 0.74
CA ILE A 1018 -31.81 5.03 0.07
C ILE A 1018 -32.25 3.61 0.39
N TRP A 1019 -31.34 2.62 0.30
CA TRP A 1019 -31.66 1.22 0.61
C TRP A 1019 -32.22 1.07 2.03
N LEU A 1020 -31.55 1.68 3.02
CA LEU A 1020 -32.03 1.68 4.41
C LEU A 1020 -33.38 2.39 4.57
N ALA A 1021 -33.58 3.56 3.93
CA ALA A 1021 -34.84 4.30 3.99
C ALA A 1021 -36.01 3.54 3.33
N MET A 1022 -35.78 2.81 2.24
CA MET A 1022 -36.78 1.94 1.60
C MET A 1022 -37.23 0.82 2.54
N ILE A 1023 -36.29 0.16 3.22
CA ILE A 1023 -36.60 -0.93 4.15
C ILE A 1023 -37.32 -0.43 5.39
N LEU A 1024 -36.83 0.64 6.01
CA LEU A 1024 -37.38 1.15 7.28
C LEU A 1024 -38.79 1.74 7.13
N ARG A 1025 -39.16 2.21 5.93
CA ARG A 1025 -40.52 2.63 5.59
C ARG A 1025 -41.43 1.48 5.13
N ASN A 1026 -40.91 0.24 5.06
CA ASN A 1026 -41.68 -0.92 4.63
C ASN A 1026 -42.53 -1.50 5.79
N LYS A 1027 -43.84 -1.56 5.58
CA LYS A 1027 -44.82 -2.01 6.59
C LYS A 1027 -44.64 -3.46 7.05
N ILE A 1028 -43.86 -4.28 6.34
CA ILE A 1028 -43.53 -5.65 6.77
C ILE A 1028 -42.79 -5.68 8.12
N LEU A 1029 -42.03 -4.63 8.47
CA LEU A 1029 -41.30 -4.55 9.73
C LEU A 1029 -42.21 -4.39 10.96
N LEU A 1030 -43.46 -3.94 10.78
CA LEU A 1030 -44.40 -3.66 11.88
C LEU A 1030 -44.85 -4.94 12.62
N GLY A 1031 -44.76 -6.11 11.96
CA GLY A 1031 -45.07 -7.40 12.56
C GLY A 1031 -43.94 -8.02 13.38
N LEU A 1032 -42.75 -7.40 13.44
CA LEU A 1032 -41.57 -7.96 14.09
C LEU A 1032 -41.54 -7.64 15.59
N LYS A 1033 -41.15 -8.64 16.40
CA LYS A 1033 -40.74 -8.41 17.80
C LYS A 1033 -39.43 -7.60 17.85
N PRO A 1034 -39.11 -6.87 18.93
CA PRO A 1034 -37.86 -6.12 19.05
C PRO A 1034 -36.59 -6.92 18.71
N ALA A 1035 -36.48 -8.18 19.14
CA ALA A 1035 -35.34 -9.04 18.80
C ALA A 1035 -35.27 -9.43 17.31
N GLN A 1036 -36.44 -9.65 16.67
CA GLN A 1036 -36.53 -9.92 15.23
C GLN A 1036 -36.23 -8.68 14.39
N LEU A 1037 -36.60 -7.49 14.88
CA LEU A 1037 -36.23 -6.22 14.29
C LEU A 1037 -34.72 -5.98 14.38
N ALA A 1038 -34.08 -6.29 15.51
CA ALA A 1038 -32.62 -6.27 15.63
C ALA A 1038 -31.94 -7.23 14.64
N ALA A 1039 -32.45 -8.46 14.52
CA ALA A 1039 -31.95 -9.46 13.57
C ALA A 1039 -32.09 -9.01 12.10
N ALA A 1040 -33.18 -8.29 11.77
CA ALA A 1040 -33.40 -7.69 10.46
C ALA A 1040 -32.49 -6.48 10.20
N CYS A 1041 -32.27 -5.60 11.19
CA CYS A 1041 -31.31 -4.51 11.08
C CYS A 1041 -29.86 -5.03 10.94
N ALA A 1042 -29.51 -6.11 11.63
CA ALA A 1042 -28.19 -6.74 11.55
C ALA A 1042 -27.83 -7.20 10.12
N SER A 1043 -28.80 -7.73 9.36
CA SER A 1043 -28.56 -8.15 7.98
C SER A 1043 -28.29 -7.00 7.00
N LEU A 1044 -28.45 -5.75 7.43
CA LEU A 1044 -28.19 -4.55 6.62
C LEU A 1044 -26.83 -3.89 6.95
N VAL A 1045 -26.10 -4.41 7.95
CA VAL A 1045 -24.85 -3.84 8.47
C VAL A 1045 -23.74 -4.89 8.70
N SER A 1046 -23.94 -6.10 8.16
CA SER A 1046 -22.99 -7.21 8.19
C SER A 1046 -21.79 -7.02 7.23
N GLU A 1047 -21.77 -5.96 6.42
CA GLU A 1047 -20.73 -5.72 5.43
C GLU A 1047 -19.30 -5.68 6.02
N GLY A 1048 -18.37 -6.39 5.38
CA GLY A 1048 -16.97 -6.48 5.82
C GLY A 1048 -16.70 -7.42 7.00
N ILE A 1049 -17.71 -8.10 7.55
CA ILE A 1049 -17.52 -9.17 8.55
C ILE A 1049 -17.00 -10.44 7.86
N LYS A 1050 -15.97 -11.08 8.43
CA LYS A 1050 -15.32 -12.27 7.85
C LYS A 1050 -15.21 -13.38 8.89
N VAL A 1051 -15.77 -14.55 8.58
CA VAL A 1051 -15.77 -15.74 9.46
C VAL A 1051 -14.43 -16.46 9.40
N ARG A 1052 -13.95 -17.04 10.51
CA ARG A 1052 -12.81 -17.96 10.48
C ARG A 1052 -13.26 -19.30 9.89
N PRO A 1053 -12.70 -19.79 8.76
CA PRO A 1053 -13.03 -21.12 8.27
C PRO A 1053 -12.52 -22.19 9.25
N TRP A 1054 -13.44 -22.83 9.96
CA TRP A 1054 -13.18 -23.91 10.92
C TRP A 1054 -13.61 -25.26 10.34
N LYS A 1055 -13.09 -26.37 10.87
CA LYS A 1055 -13.30 -27.70 10.26
C LYS A 1055 -14.74 -28.24 10.38
N ASN A 1056 -15.51 -27.72 11.33
CA ASN A 1056 -16.94 -27.95 11.46
C ASN A 1056 -17.64 -26.58 11.44
N ASN A 1057 -18.57 -26.34 10.51
CA ASN A 1057 -19.46 -25.18 10.55
C ASN A 1057 -20.60 -25.43 11.55
N SER A 1058 -20.31 -25.34 12.84
CA SER A 1058 -21.34 -25.16 13.86
C SER A 1058 -21.86 -23.72 13.77
N TYR A 1059 -22.79 -23.48 12.83
CA TYR A 1059 -23.66 -22.31 12.91
C TYR A 1059 -24.52 -22.48 14.16
N ILE A 1060 -24.41 -21.55 15.12
CA ILE A 1060 -25.18 -21.60 16.35
C ILE A 1060 -25.93 -20.27 16.48
N TYR A 1061 -27.23 -20.41 16.75
CA TYR A 1061 -28.31 -19.44 16.49
C TYR A 1061 -28.62 -19.20 15.01
N GLU A 1062 -29.45 -20.08 14.43
CA GLU A 1062 -30.20 -19.77 13.21
C GLU A 1062 -31.22 -18.63 13.49
N PRO A 1063 -31.45 -17.69 12.55
CA PRO A 1063 -32.50 -16.68 12.67
C PRO A 1063 -33.89 -17.31 12.59
N SER A 1064 -34.88 -16.70 13.26
CA SER A 1064 -36.25 -17.22 13.22
C SER A 1064 -36.84 -17.20 11.81
N SER A 1065 -37.78 -18.10 11.54
CA SER A 1065 -38.41 -18.25 10.22
C SER A 1065 -39.09 -16.96 9.72
N THR A 1066 -39.54 -16.09 10.64
CA THR A 1066 -40.02 -14.73 10.34
C THR A 1066 -38.92 -13.88 9.69
N VAL A 1067 -37.71 -13.88 10.26
CA VAL A 1067 -36.55 -13.12 9.75
C VAL A 1067 -36.03 -13.72 8.44
N ILE A 1068 -35.99 -15.04 8.31
CA ILE A 1068 -35.60 -15.72 7.05
C ILE A 1068 -36.56 -15.33 5.90
N ASN A 1069 -37.87 -15.34 6.16
CA ASN A 1069 -38.88 -14.98 5.15
C ASN A 1069 -38.86 -13.48 4.82
N LEU A 1070 -38.59 -12.62 5.81
CA LEU A 1070 -38.36 -11.19 5.59
C LEU A 1070 -37.16 -10.94 4.69
N VAL A 1071 -35.99 -11.54 4.96
CA VAL A 1071 -34.77 -11.33 4.17
C VAL A 1071 -34.99 -11.76 2.71
N LYS A 1072 -35.67 -12.90 2.47
CA LYS A 1072 -36.04 -13.32 1.10
C LYS A 1072 -36.90 -12.28 0.38
N PHE A 1073 -37.92 -11.73 1.05
CA PHE A 1073 -38.77 -10.68 0.48
C PHE A 1073 -38.02 -9.36 0.24
N LEU A 1074 -37.01 -9.04 1.05
CA LEU A 1074 -36.16 -7.87 0.82
C LEU A 1074 -35.20 -8.07 -0.37
N ASP A 1075 -34.76 -9.29 -0.69
CA ASP A 1075 -33.83 -9.54 -1.80
C ASP A 1075 -34.44 -9.25 -3.19
N ASP A 1076 -35.77 -9.39 -3.34
CA ASP A 1076 -36.52 -8.92 -4.52
C ASP A 1076 -36.44 -7.38 -4.67
N GLN A 1077 -36.59 -6.65 -3.56
CA GLN A 1077 -36.50 -5.18 -3.52
C GLN A 1077 -35.06 -4.71 -3.76
N ARG A 1078 -34.09 -5.41 -3.18
CA ARG A 1078 -32.64 -5.21 -3.38
C ARG A 1078 -32.26 -5.35 -4.84
N THR A 1079 -32.72 -6.42 -5.49
CA THR A 1079 -32.49 -6.70 -6.92
C THR A 1079 -33.10 -5.61 -7.79
N SER A 1080 -34.30 -5.15 -7.45
CA SER A 1080 -34.97 -4.03 -8.13
C SER A 1080 -34.18 -2.72 -8.03
N LEU A 1081 -33.62 -2.41 -6.85
CA LEU A 1081 -32.75 -1.24 -6.65
C LEU A 1081 -31.43 -1.39 -7.40
N LEU A 1082 -30.78 -2.56 -7.37
CA LEU A 1082 -29.53 -2.81 -8.08
C LEU A 1082 -29.70 -2.64 -9.60
N GLN A 1083 -30.80 -3.12 -10.18
CA GLN A 1083 -31.12 -2.90 -11.61
C GLN A 1083 -31.34 -1.41 -11.93
N LEU A 1084 -31.95 -0.63 -11.03
CA LEU A 1084 -32.09 0.82 -11.20
C LEU A 1084 -30.74 1.55 -11.11
N GLN A 1085 -29.83 1.12 -10.23
CA GLN A 1085 -28.48 1.66 -10.15
C GLN A 1085 -27.67 1.33 -11.43
N GLU A 1086 -27.70 0.07 -11.88
CA GLU A 1086 -27.05 -0.39 -13.12
C GLU A 1086 -27.53 0.38 -14.35
N LYS A 1087 -28.85 0.59 -14.49
CA LYS A 1087 -29.48 1.39 -15.54
C LYS A 1087 -28.89 2.81 -15.65
N HIS A 1088 -28.50 3.41 -14.52
CA HIS A 1088 -27.91 4.75 -14.46
C HIS A 1088 -26.38 4.73 -14.29
N GLY A 1089 -25.72 3.57 -14.38
CA GLY A 1089 -24.27 3.44 -14.22
C GLY A 1089 -23.75 3.71 -12.80
N VAL A 1090 -24.61 3.61 -11.79
CA VAL A 1090 -24.26 3.76 -10.36
C VAL A 1090 -23.92 2.39 -9.79
N ASN A 1091 -22.90 2.31 -8.92
CA ASN A 1091 -22.50 1.08 -8.25
C ASN A 1091 -22.26 1.34 -6.75
N ILE A 1092 -23.36 1.41 -5.99
CA ILE A 1092 -23.34 1.55 -4.53
C ILE A 1092 -23.86 0.23 -3.93
N PRO A 1093 -23.18 -0.40 -2.95
CA PRO A 1093 -23.58 -1.69 -2.42
C PRO A 1093 -24.97 -1.65 -1.77
N CYS A 1094 -25.70 -2.75 -1.86
CA CYS A 1094 -26.94 -2.99 -1.12
C CYS A 1094 -26.72 -4.19 -0.19
N CYS A 1095 -26.28 -3.92 1.04
CA CYS A 1095 -26.01 -4.96 2.03
C CYS A 1095 -27.31 -5.69 2.42
N LEU A 1096 -27.31 -7.02 2.28
CA LEU A 1096 -28.38 -7.91 2.75
C LEU A 1096 -27.79 -9.32 2.94
N ASP A 1097 -27.45 -9.67 4.18
CA ASP A 1097 -26.91 -10.99 4.55
C ASP A 1097 -27.46 -11.45 5.90
N SER A 1098 -28.12 -12.61 5.93
CA SER A 1098 -28.72 -13.20 7.13
C SER A 1098 -27.78 -14.10 7.95
N GLN A 1099 -26.54 -14.32 7.52
CA GLN A 1099 -25.60 -15.27 8.15
C GLN A 1099 -25.43 -15.05 9.67
N PHE A 1100 -25.51 -13.79 10.11
CA PHE A 1100 -25.32 -13.41 11.52
C PHE A 1100 -26.61 -12.96 12.23
N SER A 1101 -27.75 -12.89 11.53
CA SER A 1101 -29.00 -12.38 12.09
C SER A 1101 -29.48 -13.15 13.30
N GLY A 1102 -29.32 -14.47 13.33
CA GLY A 1102 -29.77 -15.32 14.45
C GLY A 1102 -28.97 -15.09 15.74
N MET A 1103 -27.66 -14.85 15.64
CA MET A 1103 -26.84 -14.44 16.79
C MET A 1103 -27.32 -13.12 17.38
N VAL A 1104 -27.71 -12.16 16.54
CA VAL A 1104 -28.24 -10.88 16.99
C VAL A 1104 -29.66 -11.02 17.56
N GLU A 1105 -30.49 -11.92 17.00
CA GLU A 1105 -31.79 -12.28 17.58
C GLU A 1105 -31.64 -12.87 18.99
N ALA A 1106 -30.66 -13.75 19.20
CA ALA A 1106 -30.35 -14.34 20.50
C ALA A 1106 -29.83 -13.29 21.51
N TRP A 1107 -28.92 -12.40 21.09
CA TRP A 1107 -28.45 -11.29 21.92
C TRP A 1107 -29.60 -10.33 22.30
N ALA A 1108 -30.42 -9.93 21.35
CA ALA A 1108 -31.58 -9.07 21.60
C ALA A 1108 -32.72 -9.78 22.36
N SER A 1109 -32.66 -11.10 22.50
CA SER A 1109 -33.54 -11.90 23.36
C SER A 1109 -33.01 -12.09 24.80
N GLY A 1110 -31.81 -11.59 25.11
CA GLY A 1110 -31.25 -11.55 26.47
C GLY A 1110 -30.17 -12.58 26.81
N LEU A 1111 -29.72 -13.41 25.86
CA LEU A 1111 -28.67 -14.42 26.07
C LEU A 1111 -27.35 -13.80 26.60
N SER A 1112 -26.62 -14.47 27.49
CA SER A 1112 -25.34 -13.92 28.01
C SER A 1112 -24.22 -13.94 26.97
N TRP A 1113 -23.21 -13.09 27.17
CA TRP A 1113 -22.05 -13.03 26.27
C TRP A 1113 -21.27 -14.35 26.25
N ARG A 1114 -21.17 -14.99 27.41
CA ARG A 1114 -20.46 -16.26 27.57
C ARG A 1114 -21.15 -17.42 26.85
N GLU A 1115 -22.47 -17.54 26.98
CA GLU A 1115 -23.25 -18.54 26.24
C GLU A 1115 -23.13 -18.33 24.74
N MET A 1116 -23.27 -17.08 24.28
CA MET A 1116 -23.12 -16.72 22.87
C MET A 1116 -21.72 -17.01 22.30
N MET A 1117 -20.66 -16.88 23.11
CA MET A 1117 -19.27 -17.07 22.68
C MET A 1117 -18.73 -18.50 22.83
N MET A 1118 -19.37 -19.37 23.63
CA MET A 1118 -18.94 -20.79 23.77
C MET A 1118 -18.92 -21.54 22.44
N ASP A 1119 -19.83 -21.16 21.54
CA ASP A 1119 -20.18 -21.88 20.32
C ASP A 1119 -19.91 -21.07 19.02
N CYS A 1120 -19.25 -19.91 19.14
CA CYS A 1120 -19.10 -18.96 18.03
C CYS A 1120 -17.76 -19.12 17.27
N ALA A 1121 -17.83 -19.10 15.92
CA ALA A 1121 -16.66 -19.11 15.03
C ALA A 1121 -16.17 -17.70 14.60
N MET A 1122 -16.71 -16.62 15.16
CA MET A 1122 -16.34 -15.24 14.87
C MET A 1122 -15.29 -14.71 15.86
N ASP A 1123 -14.59 -13.64 15.46
CA ASP A 1123 -13.81 -12.82 16.40
C ASP A 1123 -14.76 -12.05 17.33
N GLU A 1124 -14.49 -12.06 18.64
CA GLU A 1124 -15.20 -11.28 19.67
C GLU A 1124 -15.43 -9.81 19.25
N GLY A 1125 -14.39 -9.16 18.72
CA GLY A 1125 -14.40 -7.78 18.25
C GLY A 1125 -15.09 -7.55 16.91
N ASP A 1126 -15.38 -8.59 16.12
CA ASP A 1126 -16.26 -8.50 14.95
C ASP A 1126 -17.73 -8.64 15.35
N LEU A 1127 -18.05 -9.60 16.24
CA LEU A 1127 -19.40 -9.75 16.79
C LEU A 1127 -19.82 -8.50 17.57
N ALA A 1128 -18.93 -7.95 18.41
CA ALA A 1128 -19.17 -6.69 19.09
C ALA A 1128 -19.38 -5.51 18.12
N ARG A 1129 -18.72 -5.50 16.95
CA ARG A 1129 -18.92 -4.47 15.92
C ARG A 1129 -20.26 -4.62 15.21
N LEU A 1130 -20.71 -5.85 14.95
CA LEU A 1130 -22.04 -6.12 14.41
C LEU A 1130 -23.13 -5.66 15.37
N LEU A 1131 -22.99 -6.02 16.65
CA LEU A 1131 -23.94 -5.62 17.70
C LEU A 1131 -23.97 -4.09 17.85
N ARG A 1132 -22.81 -3.42 17.85
CA ARG A 1132 -22.77 -1.95 17.91
C ARG A 1132 -23.38 -1.29 16.66
N ARG A 1133 -23.01 -1.70 15.44
CA ARG A 1133 -23.62 -1.19 14.19
C ARG A 1133 -25.15 -1.37 14.18
N THR A 1134 -25.64 -2.51 14.69
CA THR A 1134 -27.08 -2.76 14.83
C THR A 1134 -27.72 -1.82 15.86
N ILE A 1135 -27.09 -1.63 17.03
CA ILE A 1135 -27.51 -0.63 18.04
C ILE A 1135 -27.53 0.77 17.43
N ASP A 1136 -26.52 1.15 16.64
CA ASP A 1136 -26.37 2.48 16.04
C ASP A 1136 -27.47 2.75 14.98
N ILE A 1137 -27.94 1.74 14.22
CA ILE A 1137 -29.15 1.88 13.37
C ILE A 1137 -30.43 1.91 14.22
N LEU A 1138 -30.59 0.99 15.17
CA LEU A 1138 -31.78 0.96 16.05
C LEU A 1138 -31.94 2.27 16.85
N ALA A 1139 -30.84 2.93 17.21
CA ALA A 1139 -30.81 4.22 17.88
C ALA A 1139 -31.00 5.42 16.92
N GLN A 1140 -30.94 5.23 15.60
CA GLN A 1140 -31.32 6.22 14.60
C GLN A 1140 -32.81 6.18 14.29
N ILE A 1141 -33.43 5.00 14.16
CA ILE A 1141 -34.84 4.83 13.75
C ILE A 1141 -35.83 5.78 14.49
N PRO A 1142 -35.77 5.96 15.83
CA PRO A 1142 -36.67 6.87 16.56
C PRO A 1142 -36.48 8.37 16.29
N LYS A 1143 -35.45 8.74 15.52
CA LYS A 1143 -35.09 10.14 15.16
C LYS A 1143 -35.40 10.46 13.70
N LEU A 1144 -35.76 9.45 12.89
CA LEU A 1144 -36.00 9.62 11.46
C LEU A 1144 -37.40 10.18 11.18
N PRO A 1145 -37.56 11.06 10.17
CA PRO A 1145 -38.87 11.47 9.69
C PRO A 1145 -39.57 10.32 8.95
N ASP A 1146 -40.91 10.38 8.91
CA ASP A 1146 -41.81 9.45 8.19
C ASP A 1146 -41.62 7.94 8.53
N ILE A 1147 -41.26 7.64 9.78
CA ILE A 1147 -41.25 6.27 10.33
C ILE A 1147 -42.45 6.05 11.26
N ASP A 1148 -43.04 4.85 11.19
CA ASP A 1148 -44.19 4.45 12.02
C ASP A 1148 -43.84 4.42 13.53
N PRO A 1149 -44.68 5.00 14.42
CA PRO A 1149 -44.42 5.02 15.86
C PRO A 1149 -44.25 3.66 16.53
N LEU A 1150 -44.86 2.59 16.00
CA LEU A 1150 -44.66 1.22 16.50
C LEU A 1150 -43.24 0.74 16.19
N LEU A 1151 -42.73 1.05 14.99
CA LEU A 1151 -41.37 0.71 14.59
C LEU A 1151 -40.33 1.50 15.40
N GLN A 1152 -40.57 2.80 15.63
CA GLN A 1152 -39.75 3.62 16.53
C GLN A 1152 -39.72 3.06 17.95
N THR A 1153 -40.86 2.60 18.47
CA THR A 1153 -40.97 2.00 19.81
C THR A 1153 -40.22 0.67 19.89
N ASN A 1154 -40.44 -0.24 18.94
CA ASN A 1154 -39.74 -1.52 18.88
C ASN A 1154 -38.22 -1.36 18.70
N ALA A 1155 -37.77 -0.39 17.89
CA ALA A 1155 -36.35 -0.10 17.70
C ALA A 1155 -35.70 0.44 18.97
N LYS A 1156 -36.39 1.33 19.71
CA LYS A 1156 -35.92 1.85 21.00
C LYS A 1156 -35.81 0.75 22.06
N ILE A 1157 -36.80 -0.17 22.12
CA ILE A 1157 -36.75 -1.32 23.02
C ILE A 1157 -35.58 -2.24 22.65
N ALA A 1158 -35.41 -2.57 21.37
CA ALA A 1158 -34.33 -3.42 20.89
C ALA A 1158 -32.94 -2.82 21.21
N SER A 1159 -32.74 -1.53 20.89
CA SER A 1159 -31.50 -0.80 21.19
C SER A 1159 -31.15 -0.88 22.68
N ASN A 1160 -32.11 -0.57 23.56
CA ASN A 1160 -31.92 -0.61 25.02
C ASN A 1160 -31.62 -2.02 25.57
N VAL A 1161 -32.16 -3.10 24.98
CA VAL A 1161 -31.92 -4.49 25.44
C VAL A 1161 -30.58 -5.03 24.92
N MET A 1162 -30.10 -4.52 23.78
CA MET A 1162 -28.80 -4.88 23.21
C MET A 1162 -27.63 -4.14 23.85
N ASP A 1163 -27.83 -2.91 24.33
CA ASP A 1163 -26.79 -2.06 24.93
C ASP A 1163 -26.51 -2.43 26.39
N ARG A 1164 -25.85 -3.58 26.59
CA ARG A 1164 -25.48 -4.15 27.89
C ARG A 1164 -24.06 -4.76 27.87
N PRO A 1165 -23.42 -5.02 29.02
CA PRO A 1165 -22.05 -5.55 29.06
C PRO A 1165 -21.86 -6.85 28.27
N PRO A 1166 -20.73 -7.04 27.58
CA PRO A 1166 -19.60 -6.11 27.46
C PRO A 1166 -19.79 -4.99 26.43
N ILE A 1167 -20.91 -4.95 25.69
CA ILE A 1167 -21.13 -4.06 24.52
C ILE A 1167 -21.33 -2.59 24.91
N SER A 1168 -22.12 -2.30 25.95
CA SER A 1168 -22.32 -0.94 26.45
C SER A 1168 -21.02 -0.31 26.99
N GLU A 1169 -20.14 -1.16 27.52
CA GLU A 1169 -18.84 -0.77 28.09
C GLU A 1169 -17.78 -0.48 27.01
N LEU A 1170 -18.11 -0.64 25.73
CA LEU A 1170 -17.23 -0.30 24.60
C LEU A 1170 -17.36 1.17 24.14
N ALA A 1171 -18.34 1.91 24.68
CA ALA A 1171 -18.66 3.27 24.25
C ALA A 1171 -17.65 4.32 24.78
N GLY A 1172 -17.10 4.11 25.98
CA GLY A 1172 -16.10 4.98 26.62
C GLY A 1172 -15.88 4.66 28.09
#